data_AF-A0A9D5H498-F1
#
_entry.id   AF-A0A9D5H498-F1
#
_cell.length_a   1.000
_cell.length_b   1.000
_cell.length_c   1.000
_cell.angle_alpha   90.00
_cell.angle_beta   90.00
_cell.angle_gamma   90.00
#
_symmetry.space_group_name_H-M   'P 1'
#
loop_
_entity.id
_entity.type
_entity.pdbx_description
1 polymer ?
#
loop_
_entity_poly.entity_id
_entity_poly.type
_entity_poly.pdbx_seq_one_letter_code
_entity_poly.pdbx_strand_id
1 'polypeptide(L)'
;MLSSWLLKPFQRDNMREIQLGTHTMQSHGVKVAKFHKHDWFILISLVVLVGILDVIHPFYRFVGKDMMTDLKYPLKSNTVPVWAVPIISVLLPITVFVGFYIRRRDVYDLHHAILGLLYSVLITGVITAAIKDAVGRPRPDFFWRCFPDGKELYDKVTGNVICHGEKSVIREGHKSFPSGHTSSSFAGLCFLALYLSGKIAVFDRRGHIAKLCLVFLPLLMASLVGISRVDDYWHHWQDVFAGGFLGIVMATICYLQFFPAPYHTDGWGPYAYFQMLEESRASGIAPNTANLYTEGNNGIRLHEQANQNRTILEELEEGRLNEIVHSPSPAIPPRLQKEKMVDVHLGAHTLKSHGIKVARIHMHDWIILVLLGLIDIILNVIDPFHRFVGKDMMTDLKYPLKSNTVPFWAVPVIGIVLPFIIISTIYFKRRDVYDFHHAILGLLYSALITGVLTDAIKDAVGRPRPDFFWRCFPDGKDAYDPLTTDVICHGEKSVIREGHKSFPSGHSSWSFAGLGFLAWYLSGKIRVFDRKGHIAKLCIVFLPLLCASLVAISRVDDYWHHWQDVFAGGILGLVVASFCYLQFFPPPYQVDGWGPHAYFQMLRDLENNNQANNANPHNSRPTEIETAYVSSPHLAITMGD
;
A
#
# COMPACT_ATOMS: atom_id res chain seq x y z
N MET A 1 0.58 -7.99 -23.64
CA MET A 1 1.22 -6.65 -23.61
C MET A 1 1.38 -6.09 -22.20
N LEU A 2 0.36 -6.09 -21.32
CA LEU A 2 0.49 -5.68 -19.91
C LEU A 2 1.51 -6.50 -19.10
N SER A 3 1.61 -7.81 -19.34
CA SER A 3 2.60 -8.67 -18.66
C SER A 3 4.06 -8.35 -19.00
N SER A 4 4.32 -7.76 -20.18
CA SER A 4 5.68 -7.39 -20.61
C SER A 4 6.16 -6.10 -19.97
N TRP A 5 5.25 -5.20 -19.58
CA TRP A 5 5.58 -3.91 -18.99
C TRP A 5 5.63 -3.96 -17.46
N LEU A 6 4.67 -4.62 -16.80
CA LEU A 6 4.63 -4.75 -15.33
C LEU A 6 5.73 -5.66 -14.76
N LEU A 7 6.26 -6.57 -15.57
CA LEU A 7 7.30 -7.54 -15.21
C LEU A 7 8.63 -7.29 -15.93
N LYS A 8 8.82 -6.11 -16.54
CA LYS A 8 10.12 -5.77 -17.13
C LYS A 8 11.13 -5.68 -15.98
N PRO A 9 12.15 -6.55 -15.95
CA PRO A 9 13.10 -6.56 -14.85
C PRO A 9 13.78 -5.19 -14.74
N PHE A 10 14.18 -4.87 -13.52
CA PHE A 10 15.02 -3.72 -13.19
C PHE A 10 16.28 -3.70 -14.09
N GLN A 11 16.19 -3.07 -15.26
CA GLN A 11 17.35 -2.70 -16.05
C GLN A 11 17.97 -1.47 -15.38
N ARG A 12 18.87 -1.73 -14.45
CA ARG A 12 19.95 -0.82 -14.07
C ARG A 12 21.21 -1.36 -14.71
N ASP A 13 21.46 -0.82 -15.91
CA ASP A 13 22.62 -1.00 -16.77
C ASP A 13 22.94 -2.44 -17.20
N ASN A 14 23.21 -2.58 -18.50
CA ASN A 14 23.51 -3.79 -19.27
C ASN A 14 24.73 -4.62 -18.79
N MET A 15 25.17 -4.47 -17.54
CA MET A 15 26.33 -5.14 -16.95
C MET A 15 25.98 -6.20 -15.88
N ARG A 16 24.68 -6.43 -15.57
CA ARG A 16 24.27 -7.48 -14.60
C ARG A 16 23.45 -8.63 -15.18
N GLU A 17 22.95 -8.53 -16.40
CA GLU A 17 22.16 -9.60 -17.04
C GLU A 17 23.04 -10.79 -17.51
N ILE A 18 24.35 -10.61 -17.61
CA ILE A 18 25.30 -11.61 -18.16
C ILE A 18 25.87 -12.55 -17.07
N GLN A 19 25.62 -12.29 -15.78
CA GLN A 19 26.08 -13.12 -14.65
C GLN A 19 24.96 -13.87 -13.91
N LEU A 20 23.82 -14.16 -14.54
CA LEU A 20 22.86 -15.11 -13.96
C LEU A 20 23.38 -16.54 -14.10
N GLY A 21 24.17 -16.99 -13.12
CA GLY A 21 24.24 -18.42 -12.82
C GLY A 21 22.82 -18.95 -12.66
N THR A 22 22.37 -19.81 -13.57
CA THR A 22 20.99 -20.30 -13.60
C THR A 22 20.80 -21.33 -12.48
N HIS A 23 20.58 -20.87 -11.26
CA HIS A 23 20.33 -21.72 -10.08
C HIS A 23 18.91 -22.27 -10.14
N THR A 24 18.72 -23.28 -10.98
CA THR A 24 17.45 -23.99 -11.13
C THR A 24 17.20 -24.95 -9.97
N MET A 25 15.95 -25.38 -9.80
CA MET A 25 15.61 -26.46 -8.87
C MET A 25 16.44 -27.74 -9.10
N GLN A 26 16.78 -28.04 -10.35
CA GLN A 26 17.58 -29.22 -10.70
C GLN A 26 19.04 -29.11 -10.24
N SER A 27 19.64 -27.92 -10.32
CA SER A 27 21.05 -27.74 -9.98
C SER A 27 21.28 -27.48 -8.49
N HIS A 28 20.40 -26.71 -7.83
CA HIS A 28 20.64 -26.22 -6.46
C HIS A 28 19.49 -26.52 -5.48
N GLY A 29 18.32 -26.99 -5.94
CA GLY A 29 17.14 -27.18 -5.10
C GLY A 29 17.36 -28.14 -3.92
N VAL A 30 18.02 -29.28 -4.15
CA VAL A 30 18.34 -30.25 -3.09
C VAL A 30 19.34 -29.67 -2.08
N LYS A 31 20.32 -28.90 -2.55
CA LYS A 31 21.32 -28.25 -1.67
C LYS A 31 20.66 -27.23 -0.75
N VAL A 32 19.79 -26.38 -1.30
CA VAL A 32 19.04 -25.37 -0.53
C VAL A 32 18.10 -26.06 0.48
N ALA A 33 17.31 -27.04 0.06
CA ALA A 33 16.41 -27.76 0.97
C ALA A 33 17.14 -28.49 2.10
N LYS A 34 18.32 -29.06 1.83
CA LYS A 34 19.15 -29.74 2.84
C LYS A 34 19.74 -28.77 3.86
N PHE A 35 20.12 -27.55 3.43
CA PHE A 35 20.62 -26.51 4.32
C PHE A 35 19.52 -26.05 5.30
N HIS A 36 18.30 -25.86 4.80
CA HIS A 36 17.13 -25.43 5.57
C HIS A 36 16.32 -26.60 6.16
N LYS A 37 16.92 -27.78 6.37
CA LYS A 37 16.20 -28.98 6.86
C LYS A 37 15.49 -28.75 8.20
N HIS A 38 16.07 -27.91 9.07
CA HIS A 38 15.51 -27.58 10.37
C HIS A 38 14.24 -26.73 10.23
N ASP A 39 14.19 -25.84 9.24
CA ASP A 39 13.01 -25.04 8.97
C ASP A 39 11.82 -25.91 8.57
N TRP A 40 12.05 -26.89 7.69
CA TRP A 40 11.01 -27.84 7.29
C TRP A 40 10.50 -28.69 8.45
N PHE A 41 11.39 -29.11 9.37
CA PHE A 41 10.99 -29.84 10.57
C PHE A 41 10.12 -28.98 11.50
N ILE A 42 10.48 -27.70 11.68
CA ILE A 42 9.68 -26.75 12.46
C ILE A 42 8.32 -26.54 11.81
N LEU A 43 8.24 -26.36 10.48
CA LEU A 43 6.96 -26.22 9.78
C LEU A 43 6.04 -27.42 9.99
N ILE A 44 6.56 -28.65 9.91
CA ILE A 44 5.78 -29.87 10.21
C ILE A 44 5.30 -29.84 11.67
N SER A 45 6.17 -29.45 12.60
CA SER A 45 5.83 -29.34 14.02
C SER A 45 4.73 -28.31 14.27
N LEU A 46 4.76 -27.16 13.56
CA LEU A 46 3.71 -26.15 13.63
C LEU A 46 2.37 -26.67 13.08
N VAL A 47 2.36 -27.43 11.98
CA VAL A 47 1.14 -28.07 11.46
C VAL A 47 0.54 -29.01 12.49
N VAL A 48 1.37 -29.86 13.11
CA VAL A 48 0.92 -30.77 14.18
C VAL A 48 0.36 -29.98 15.37
N LEU A 49 1.03 -28.90 15.78
CA LEU A 49 0.58 -28.06 16.89
C LEU A 49 -0.78 -27.39 16.60
N VAL A 50 -1.00 -26.90 15.38
CA VAL A 50 -2.32 -26.38 14.96
C VAL A 50 -3.40 -27.46 15.06
N GLY A 51 -3.11 -28.67 14.58
CA GLY A 51 -4.03 -29.80 14.68
C GLY A 51 -4.36 -30.19 16.13
N ILE A 52 -3.37 -30.17 17.02
CA ILE A 52 -3.58 -30.42 18.45
C ILE A 52 -4.48 -29.35 19.07
N LEU A 53 -4.19 -28.06 18.82
CA LEU A 53 -4.99 -26.94 19.33
C LEU A 53 -6.44 -27.01 18.83
N ASP A 54 -6.68 -27.40 17.58
CA ASP A 54 -8.05 -27.49 17.05
C ASP A 54 -8.93 -28.51 17.80
N VAL A 55 -8.32 -29.60 18.30
CA VAL A 55 -9.00 -30.66 19.07
C VAL A 55 -9.26 -30.23 20.52
N ILE A 56 -8.43 -29.33 21.08
CA ILE A 56 -8.58 -28.86 22.46
C ILE A 56 -9.93 -28.13 22.65
N HIS A 57 -10.55 -28.41 23.79
CA HIS A 57 -11.78 -27.72 24.20
C HIS A 57 -11.44 -26.29 24.62
N PRO A 58 -12.16 -25.28 24.11
CA PRO A 58 -11.95 -23.91 24.52
C PRO A 58 -12.41 -23.70 25.97
N PHE A 59 -11.86 -22.68 26.61
CA PHE A 59 -12.39 -22.17 27.86
C PHE A 59 -13.87 -21.79 27.69
N TYR A 60 -14.76 -22.32 28.51
CA TYR A 60 -16.18 -21.97 28.46
C TYR A 60 -16.41 -20.72 29.31
N ARG A 61 -16.31 -19.55 28.67
CA ARG A 61 -16.60 -18.26 29.31
C ARG A 61 -18.06 -18.20 29.74
N PHE A 62 -18.33 -17.65 30.93
CA PHE A 62 -19.67 -17.38 31.44
C PHE A 62 -20.53 -16.60 30.45
N VAL A 63 -21.77 -17.05 30.23
CA VAL A 63 -22.77 -16.38 29.40
C VAL A 63 -24.08 -16.30 30.19
N GLY A 64 -24.45 -15.08 30.59
CA GLY A 64 -25.70 -14.80 31.29
C GLY A 64 -26.85 -14.45 30.36
N LYS A 65 -28.07 -14.42 30.91
CA LYS A 65 -29.30 -14.09 30.16
C LYS A 65 -29.26 -12.71 29.50
N ASP A 66 -28.78 -11.70 30.22
CA ASP A 66 -28.76 -10.31 29.71
C ASP A 66 -27.77 -10.12 28.55
N MET A 67 -26.76 -11.00 28.43
CA MET A 67 -25.81 -10.98 27.32
C MET A 67 -26.36 -11.63 26.05
N MET A 68 -27.44 -12.41 26.19
CA MET A 68 -27.93 -13.28 25.12
C MET A 68 -28.61 -12.49 23.99
N THR A 69 -29.11 -11.28 24.27
CA THR A 69 -29.69 -10.37 23.27
C THR A 69 -28.67 -10.03 22.17
N ASP A 70 -27.41 -9.79 22.55
CA ASP A 70 -26.32 -9.44 21.62
C ASP A 70 -25.77 -10.66 20.87
N LEU A 71 -26.16 -11.87 21.29
CA LEU A 71 -25.70 -13.16 20.74
C LEU A 71 -26.81 -13.91 19.98
N LYS A 72 -27.90 -13.21 19.63
CA LYS A 72 -29.09 -13.77 18.99
C LYS A 72 -29.14 -13.55 17.47
N TYR A 73 -28.01 -13.27 16.83
CA TYR A 73 -27.97 -13.11 15.38
C TYR A 73 -28.28 -14.43 14.64
N PRO A 74 -28.88 -14.39 13.44
CA PRO A 74 -29.23 -15.60 12.70
C PRO A 74 -28.02 -16.49 12.42
N LEU A 75 -28.19 -17.79 12.65
CA LEU A 75 -27.18 -18.80 12.30
C LEU A 75 -27.12 -18.97 10.78
N LYS A 76 -26.09 -18.43 10.14
CA LYS A 76 -25.86 -18.50 8.68
C LYS A 76 -24.71 -19.43 8.32
N SER A 77 -24.74 -19.95 7.09
CA SER A 77 -23.60 -20.64 6.47
C SER A 77 -22.45 -19.66 6.18
N ASN A 78 -21.21 -20.17 6.11
CA ASN A 78 -20.05 -19.34 5.76
C ASN A 78 -20.05 -19.00 4.26
N THR A 79 -19.99 -17.71 3.93
CA THR A 79 -19.78 -17.20 2.56
C THR A 79 -18.40 -17.63 2.03
N VAL A 80 -17.35 -17.54 2.86
CA VAL A 80 -16.02 -18.08 2.56
C VAL A 80 -15.85 -19.36 3.35
N PRO A 81 -15.93 -20.54 2.74
CA PRO A 81 -15.81 -21.80 3.47
C PRO A 81 -14.37 -22.01 3.96
N VAL A 82 -14.21 -22.81 5.02
CA VAL A 82 -12.91 -23.06 5.68
C VAL A 82 -11.84 -23.56 4.69
N TRP A 83 -12.22 -24.39 3.72
CA TRP A 83 -11.30 -24.92 2.71
C TRP A 83 -10.81 -23.87 1.71
N ALA A 84 -11.52 -22.76 1.53
CA ALA A 84 -11.10 -21.69 0.62
C ALA A 84 -9.95 -20.86 1.20
N VAL A 85 -9.83 -20.77 2.53
CA VAL A 85 -8.77 -20.00 3.21
C VAL A 85 -7.37 -20.46 2.81
N PRO A 86 -6.98 -21.75 2.91
CA PRO A 86 -5.65 -22.17 2.48
C PRO A 86 -5.43 -21.99 0.97
N ILE A 87 -6.48 -22.06 0.14
CA ILE A 87 -6.35 -21.80 -1.30
C ILE A 87 -5.99 -20.33 -1.53
N ILE A 88 -6.71 -19.40 -0.90
CA ILE A 88 -6.50 -17.96 -1.06
C ILE A 88 -5.19 -17.50 -0.38
N SER A 89 -4.90 -18.01 0.80
CA SER A 89 -3.81 -17.52 1.65
C SER A 89 -2.48 -18.21 1.39
N VAL A 90 -2.47 -19.42 0.80
CA VAL A 90 -1.26 -20.20 0.57
C VAL A 90 -1.09 -20.54 -0.90
N LEU A 91 -2.06 -21.22 -1.52
CA LEU A 91 -1.90 -21.67 -2.90
C LEU A 91 -1.82 -20.51 -3.90
N LEU A 92 -2.67 -19.49 -3.76
CA LEU A 92 -2.63 -18.31 -4.62
C LEU A 92 -1.26 -17.61 -4.57
N PRO A 93 -0.69 -17.24 -3.40
CA PRO A 93 0.67 -16.72 -3.35
C PRO A 93 1.73 -17.65 -3.94
N ILE A 94 1.66 -18.96 -3.68
CA ILE A 94 2.62 -19.93 -4.26
C ILE A 94 2.53 -19.94 -5.78
N THR A 95 1.33 -19.88 -6.38
CA THR A 95 1.21 -19.82 -7.85
C THR A 95 1.86 -18.56 -8.42
N VAL A 96 1.75 -17.41 -7.72
CA VAL A 96 2.45 -16.18 -8.09
C VAL A 96 3.97 -16.35 -7.98
N PHE A 97 4.48 -16.94 -6.90
CA PHE A 97 5.92 -17.19 -6.71
C PHE A 97 6.48 -18.11 -7.80
N VAL A 98 5.75 -19.18 -8.14
CA VAL A 98 6.11 -20.09 -9.23
C VAL A 98 6.12 -19.33 -10.57
N GLY A 99 5.16 -18.44 -10.82
CA GLY A 99 5.16 -17.58 -12.00
C GLY A 99 6.43 -16.72 -12.13
N PHE A 100 6.87 -16.10 -11.03
CA PHE A 100 8.14 -15.37 -10.98
C PHE A 100 9.36 -16.29 -11.17
N TYR A 101 9.35 -17.49 -10.56
CA TYR A 101 10.40 -18.49 -10.75
C TYR A 101 10.52 -18.95 -12.20
N ILE A 102 9.41 -19.22 -12.89
CA ILE A 102 9.44 -19.63 -14.32
C ILE A 102 10.15 -18.56 -15.16
N ARG A 103 9.96 -17.29 -14.81
CA ARG A 103 10.54 -16.14 -15.52
C ARG A 103 12.00 -15.85 -15.17
N ARG A 104 12.38 -16.02 -13.90
CA ARG A 104 13.71 -15.64 -13.36
C ARG A 104 14.67 -16.80 -13.13
N ARG A 105 14.15 -18.03 -13.02
CA ARG A 105 14.88 -19.27 -12.72
C ARG A 105 15.79 -19.17 -11.48
N ASP A 106 15.29 -18.50 -10.45
CA ASP A 106 15.97 -18.31 -9.16
C ASP A 106 15.34 -19.19 -8.08
N VAL A 107 15.99 -20.31 -7.74
CA VAL A 107 15.50 -21.25 -6.71
C VAL A 107 15.58 -20.68 -5.30
N TYR A 108 16.54 -19.79 -5.02
CA TYR A 108 16.67 -19.19 -3.69
C TYR A 108 15.46 -18.33 -3.39
N ASP A 109 15.06 -17.51 -4.37
CA ASP A 109 13.84 -16.71 -4.28
C ASP A 109 12.59 -17.55 -4.04
N LEU A 110 12.36 -18.57 -4.89
CA LEU A 110 11.20 -19.45 -4.75
C LEU A 110 11.16 -20.13 -3.38
N HIS A 111 12.30 -20.68 -2.95
CA HIS A 111 12.40 -21.42 -1.70
C HIS A 111 12.12 -20.52 -0.49
N HIS A 112 12.75 -19.35 -0.42
CA HIS A 112 12.60 -18.43 0.71
C HIS A 112 11.22 -17.77 0.70
N ALA A 113 10.61 -17.52 -0.47
CA ALA A 113 9.24 -17.04 -0.57
C ALA A 113 8.24 -18.08 -0.03
N ILE A 114 8.39 -19.36 -0.40
CA ILE A 114 7.53 -20.46 0.10
C ILE A 114 7.73 -20.64 1.61
N LEU A 115 8.98 -20.73 2.09
CA LEU A 115 9.26 -20.86 3.52
C LEU A 115 8.67 -19.70 4.33
N GLY A 116 8.92 -18.45 3.92
CA GLY A 116 8.41 -17.27 4.60
C GLY A 116 6.88 -17.20 4.64
N LEU A 117 6.22 -17.58 3.55
CA LEU A 117 4.76 -17.67 3.49
C LEU A 117 4.21 -18.73 4.45
N LEU A 118 4.80 -19.94 4.45
CA LEU A 118 4.34 -21.03 5.31
C LEU A 118 4.55 -20.70 6.79
N TYR A 119 5.70 -20.12 7.15
CA TYR A 119 5.93 -19.63 8.51
C TYR A 119 4.93 -18.55 8.91
N SER A 120 4.69 -17.56 8.05
CA SER A 120 3.71 -16.50 8.29
C SER A 120 2.33 -17.07 8.63
N VAL A 121 1.81 -17.98 7.80
CA VAL A 121 0.47 -18.56 7.98
C VAL A 121 0.42 -19.53 9.16
N LEU A 122 1.42 -20.39 9.35
CA LEU A 122 1.39 -21.41 10.41
C LEU A 122 1.64 -20.83 11.80
N ILE A 123 2.58 -19.90 11.96
CA ILE A 123 2.78 -19.20 13.25
C ILE A 123 1.50 -18.44 13.61
N THR A 124 0.92 -17.73 12.64
CA THR A 124 -0.39 -17.06 12.83
C THR A 124 -1.47 -18.05 13.23
N GLY A 125 -1.54 -19.21 12.59
CA GLY A 125 -2.50 -20.27 12.89
C GLY A 125 -2.37 -20.78 14.32
N VAL A 126 -1.15 -21.06 14.79
CA VAL A 126 -0.88 -21.49 16.17
C VAL A 126 -1.33 -20.43 17.17
N ILE A 127 -0.93 -19.17 16.97
CA ILE A 127 -1.28 -18.08 17.88
C ILE A 127 -2.80 -17.87 17.90
N THR A 128 -3.46 -17.85 16.75
CA THR A 128 -4.92 -17.69 16.67
C THR A 128 -5.65 -18.84 17.35
N ALA A 129 -5.26 -20.09 17.12
CA ALA A 129 -5.89 -21.25 17.75
C ALA A 129 -5.71 -21.22 19.28
N ALA A 130 -4.48 -20.96 19.75
CA ALA A 130 -4.18 -20.86 21.18
C ALA A 130 -5.01 -19.74 21.86
N ILE A 131 -5.13 -18.56 21.24
CA ILE A 131 -5.93 -17.46 21.80
C ILE A 131 -7.43 -17.82 21.79
N LYS A 132 -7.93 -18.47 20.73
CA LYS A 132 -9.32 -18.93 20.67
C LYS A 132 -9.66 -19.85 21.82
N ASP A 133 -8.80 -20.83 22.08
CA ASP A 133 -9.01 -21.79 23.15
C ASP A 133 -8.88 -21.14 24.54
N ALA A 134 -7.96 -20.19 24.70
CA ALA A 134 -7.76 -19.49 25.97
C ALA A 134 -8.89 -18.49 26.29
N VAL A 135 -9.41 -17.77 25.29
CA VAL A 135 -10.38 -16.68 25.49
C VAL A 135 -11.82 -17.20 25.54
N GLY A 136 -12.17 -18.18 24.70
CA GLY A 136 -13.49 -18.81 24.80
C GLY A 136 -14.69 -17.92 24.48
N ARG A 137 -14.48 -16.84 23.72
CA ARG A 137 -15.49 -15.82 23.43
C ARG A 137 -16.65 -16.43 22.62
N PRO A 138 -17.91 -16.30 23.08
CA PRO A 138 -19.09 -16.67 22.30
C PRO A 138 -19.20 -15.89 20.98
N ARG A 139 -19.70 -16.53 19.93
CA ARG A 139 -19.98 -15.91 18.62
C ARG A 139 -21.29 -15.11 18.64
N PRO A 140 -21.49 -14.16 17.70
CA PRO A 140 -22.74 -13.39 17.59
C PRO A 140 -24.00 -14.25 17.37
N ASP A 141 -23.86 -15.47 16.87
CA ASP A 141 -24.94 -16.43 16.60
C ASP A 141 -25.07 -17.52 17.71
N PHE A 142 -24.43 -17.30 18.86
CA PHE A 142 -24.30 -18.32 19.91
C PHE A 142 -25.64 -18.79 20.49
N PHE A 143 -26.65 -17.92 20.55
CA PHE A 143 -28.01 -18.28 21.00
C PHE A 143 -28.54 -19.52 20.27
N TRP A 144 -28.52 -19.49 18.93
CA TRP A 144 -29.08 -20.56 18.10
C TRP A 144 -28.22 -21.83 18.10
N ARG A 145 -26.92 -21.71 18.40
CA ARG A 145 -26.03 -22.86 18.62
C ARG A 145 -26.36 -23.57 19.92
N CYS A 146 -26.70 -22.80 20.96
CA CYS A 146 -26.99 -23.29 22.30
C CYS A 146 -28.41 -23.84 22.44
N PHE A 147 -29.39 -23.13 21.87
CA PHE A 147 -30.83 -23.40 21.96
C PHE A 147 -31.45 -23.56 20.56
N PRO A 148 -31.27 -24.70 19.88
CA PRO A 148 -31.78 -24.89 18.51
C PRO A 148 -33.32 -24.85 18.42
N ASP A 149 -34.03 -25.09 19.53
CA ASP A 149 -35.49 -25.00 19.65
C ASP A 149 -35.97 -23.65 20.22
N GLY A 150 -35.06 -22.70 20.45
CA GLY A 150 -35.34 -21.38 21.01
C GLY A 150 -35.73 -21.37 22.49
N LYS A 151 -35.66 -22.52 23.20
CA LYS A 151 -36.01 -22.60 24.63
C LYS A 151 -34.79 -22.34 25.49
N GLU A 152 -34.77 -21.17 26.14
CA GLU A 152 -33.65 -20.79 26.98
C GLU A 152 -33.63 -21.56 28.31
N LEU A 153 -32.44 -21.99 28.71
CA LEU A 153 -32.19 -22.67 29.97
C LEU A 153 -30.95 -22.08 30.65
N TYR A 154 -31.11 -21.69 31.92
CA TYR A 154 -30.03 -21.11 32.72
C TYR A 154 -29.95 -21.82 34.08
N ASP A 155 -28.73 -21.95 34.57
CA ASP A 155 -28.45 -22.46 35.89
C ASP A 155 -28.94 -21.48 36.96
N LYS A 156 -29.69 -21.97 37.95
CA LYS A 156 -30.35 -21.13 38.95
C LYS A 156 -29.39 -20.53 39.98
N VAL A 157 -28.19 -21.10 40.13
CA VAL A 157 -27.22 -20.70 41.14
C VAL A 157 -26.20 -19.73 40.55
N THR A 158 -25.62 -20.11 39.43
CA THR A 158 -24.55 -19.36 38.75
C THR A 158 -25.10 -18.34 37.75
N GLY A 159 -26.33 -18.54 37.26
CA GLY A 159 -26.89 -17.74 36.15
C GLY A 159 -26.30 -18.08 34.78
N ASN A 160 -25.45 -19.11 34.69
CA ASN A 160 -24.78 -19.49 33.46
C ASN A 160 -25.73 -20.24 32.52
N VAL A 161 -25.51 -20.12 31.22
CA VAL A 161 -26.27 -20.82 30.19
C VAL A 161 -26.10 -22.35 30.28
N ILE A 162 -27.17 -23.11 30.07
CA ILE A 162 -27.16 -24.57 29.95
C ILE A 162 -27.57 -24.93 28.53
N CYS A 163 -26.60 -25.22 27.67
CA CYS A 163 -26.86 -25.54 26.27
C CYS A 163 -27.28 -27.01 26.06
N HIS A 164 -28.23 -27.22 25.14
CA HIS A 164 -28.69 -28.55 24.72
C HIS A 164 -28.61 -28.79 23.21
N GLY A 165 -27.96 -27.88 22.47
CA GLY A 165 -27.60 -28.09 21.06
C GLY A 165 -26.49 -29.13 20.84
N GLU A 166 -26.06 -29.26 19.59
CA GLU A 166 -25.00 -30.19 19.22
C GLU A 166 -23.64 -29.77 19.81
N LYS A 167 -22.94 -30.71 20.48
CA LYS A 167 -21.68 -30.43 21.19
C LYS A 167 -20.59 -29.81 20.30
N SER A 168 -20.48 -30.25 19.04
CA SER A 168 -19.49 -29.75 18.08
C SER A 168 -19.76 -28.27 17.72
N VAL A 169 -21.03 -27.94 17.49
CA VAL A 169 -21.53 -26.61 17.12
C VAL A 169 -21.41 -25.64 18.28
N ILE A 170 -21.71 -26.09 19.51
CA ILE A 170 -21.53 -25.31 20.75
C ILE A 170 -20.04 -25.04 20.98
N ARG A 171 -19.18 -26.07 20.83
CA ARG A 171 -17.72 -25.91 20.96
C ARG A 171 -17.20 -24.84 20.01
N GLU A 172 -17.62 -24.90 18.75
CA GLU A 172 -17.23 -23.89 17.75
C GLU A 172 -17.81 -22.51 18.05
N GLY A 173 -19.00 -22.47 18.68
CA GLY A 173 -19.65 -21.25 19.18
C GLY A 173 -18.82 -20.48 20.21
N HIS A 174 -17.89 -21.12 20.91
CA HIS A 174 -16.96 -20.47 21.86
C HIS A 174 -15.60 -20.06 21.26
N LYS A 175 -15.37 -20.33 19.97
CA LYS A 175 -14.08 -20.03 19.31
C LYS A 175 -14.16 -18.74 18.45
N SER A 176 -14.70 -17.65 18.99
CA SER A 176 -14.89 -16.39 18.23
C SER A 176 -13.62 -15.54 18.12
N PHE A 177 -12.86 -15.33 19.20
CA PHE A 177 -11.76 -14.36 19.21
C PHE A 177 -10.37 -15.02 19.16
N PRO A 178 -9.45 -14.61 18.27
CA PRO A 178 -9.64 -13.75 17.09
C PRO A 178 -10.16 -14.56 15.88
N SER A 179 -10.48 -13.88 14.77
CA SER A 179 -10.93 -14.54 13.54
C SER A 179 -9.79 -15.32 12.85
N GLY A 180 -9.97 -16.64 12.70
CA GLY A 180 -9.03 -17.53 12.00
C GLY A 180 -8.99 -17.32 10.49
N HIS A 181 -10.14 -17.10 9.86
CA HIS A 181 -10.22 -16.81 8.43
C HIS A 181 -9.49 -15.51 8.10
N THR A 182 -9.72 -14.47 8.92
CA THR A 182 -9.12 -13.15 8.71
C THR A 182 -7.62 -13.19 8.97
N SER A 183 -7.18 -13.75 10.10
CA SER A 183 -5.75 -13.78 10.45
C SER A 183 -4.92 -14.54 9.42
N SER A 184 -5.34 -15.73 9.00
CA SER A 184 -4.65 -16.49 7.96
C SER A 184 -4.64 -15.78 6.60
N SER A 185 -5.76 -15.15 6.22
CA SER A 185 -5.86 -14.38 4.96
C SER A 185 -4.91 -13.19 4.94
N PHE A 186 -4.87 -12.41 6.03
CA PHE A 186 -3.92 -11.30 6.14
C PHE A 186 -2.47 -11.81 6.23
N ALA A 187 -2.19 -12.92 6.92
CA ALA A 187 -0.85 -13.50 6.99
C ALA A 187 -0.31 -13.91 5.60
N GLY A 188 -1.16 -14.52 4.76
CA GLY A 188 -0.78 -14.95 3.42
C GLY A 188 -0.76 -13.83 2.38
N LEU A 189 -1.83 -13.05 2.30
CA LEU A 189 -2.00 -12.02 1.27
C LEU A 189 -1.20 -10.75 1.57
N CYS A 190 -0.92 -10.41 2.84
CA CYS A 190 0.03 -9.34 3.16
C CYS A 190 1.45 -9.75 2.82
N PHE A 191 1.85 -11.00 3.07
CA PHE A 191 3.14 -11.52 2.63
C PHE A 191 3.26 -11.44 1.09
N LEU A 192 2.22 -11.83 0.36
CA LEU A 192 2.16 -11.67 -1.09
C LEU A 192 2.29 -10.20 -1.52
N ALA A 193 1.59 -9.28 -0.86
CA ALA A 193 1.68 -7.84 -1.15
C ALA A 193 3.10 -7.29 -0.95
N LEU A 194 3.77 -7.69 0.14
CA LEU A 194 5.17 -7.32 0.41
C LEU A 194 6.13 -7.92 -0.63
N TYR A 195 5.96 -9.20 -0.96
CA TYR A 195 6.72 -9.88 -2.00
C TYR A 195 6.58 -9.20 -3.37
N LEU A 196 5.34 -8.94 -3.80
CA LEU A 196 5.07 -8.23 -5.06
C LEU A 196 5.71 -6.84 -5.05
N SER A 197 5.62 -6.12 -3.92
CA SER A 197 6.18 -4.78 -3.77
C SER A 197 7.69 -4.75 -4.05
N GLY A 198 8.44 -5.72 -3.52
CA GLY A 198 9.86 -5.89 -3.80
C GLY A 198 10.14 -6.30 -5.25
N LYS A 199 9.37 -7.25 -5.80
CA LYS A 199 9.62 -7.81 -7.14
C LYS A 199 9.36 -6.84 -8.28
N ILE A 200 8.32 -6.02 -8.18
CA ILE A 200 8.01 -5.01 -9.20
C ILE A 200 8.70 -3.67 -8.90
N ALA A 201 9.51 -3.63 -7.84
CA ALA A 201 10.21 -2.44 -7.35
C ALA A 201 9.26 -1.23 -7.28
N VAL A 202 8.23 -1.35 -6.46
CA VAL A 202 7.21 -0.30 -6.32
C VAL A 202 7.87 1.03 -5.99
N PHE A 203 8.79 1.05 -5.04
CA PHE A 203 9.48 2.25 -4.58
C PHE A 203 10.79 2.53 -5.32
N ASP A 204 10.87 2.22 -6.63
CA ASP A 204 12.05 2.47 -7.48
C ASP A 204 12.31 3.96 -7.78
N ARG A 205 11.46 4.86 -7.26
CA ARG A 205 11.52 6.32 -7.42
C ARG A 205 11.36 6.77 -8.87
N ARG A 206 10.88 5.93 -9.79
CA ARG A 206 10.65 6.30 -11.21
C ARG A 206 9.28 6.96 -11.43
N GLY A 207 8.42 6.99 -10.41
CA GLY A 207 7.09 7.60 -10.51
C GLY A 207 6.06 6.74 -11.25
N HIS A 208 6.23 5.42 -11.33
CA HIS A 208 5.17 4.54 -11.87
C HIS A 208 4.25 4.07 -10.75
N ILE A 209 3.16 4.80 -10.55
CA ILE A 209 2.22 4.59 -9.45
C ILE A 209 1.22 3.46 -9.69
N ALA A 210 0.97 3.11 -10.94
CA ALA A 210 0.18 1.93 -11.33
C ALA A 210 0.56 0.65 -10.58
N LYS A 211 1.84 0.52 -10.18
CA LYS A 211 2.34 -0.62 -9.40
C LYS A 211 1.65 -0.77 -8.04
N LEU A 212 1.19 0.32 -7.42
CA LEU A 212 0.47 0.28 -6.13
C LEU A 212 -0.86 -0.47 -6.23
N CYS A 213 -1.56 -0.39 -7.36
CA CYS A 213 -2.82 -1.11 -7.55
C CYS A 213 -2.64 -2.63 -7.40
N LEU A 214 -1.52 -3.17 -7.87
CA LEU A 214 -1.20 -4.59 -7.73
C LEU A 214 -0.89 -5.00 -6.28
N VAL A 215 -0.35 -4.08 -5.48
CA VAL A 215 -0.03 -4.32 -4.06
C VAL A 215 -1.28 -4.23 -3.19
N PHE A 216 -2.20 -3.32 -3.50
CA PHE A 216 -3.45 -3.19 -2.73
C PHE A 216 -4.46 -4.30 -3.01
N LEU A 217 -4.41 -4.95 -4.19
CA LEU A 217 -5.37 -6.00 -4.55
C LEU A 217 -5.37 -7.20 -3.58
N PRO A 218 -4.24 -7.82 -3.20
CA PRO A 218 -4.21 -8.85 -2.16
C PRO A 218 -4.76 -8.37 -0.80
N LEU A 219 -4.51 -7.11 -0.42
CA LEU A 219 -4.98 -6.54 0.85
C LEU A 219 -6.50 -6.31 0.84
N LEU A 220 -7.06 -5.89 -0.30
CA LEU A 220 -8.51 -5.79 -0.49
C LEU A 220 -9.15 -7.18 -0.39
N MET A 221 -8.58 -8.19 -1.04
CA MET A 221 -9.07 -9.57 -0.95
C MET A 221 -9.06 -10.10 0.49
N ALA A 222 -7.99 -9.86 1.26
CA ALA A 222 -7.93 -10.24 2.68
C ALA A 222 -9.01 -9.51 3.51
N SER A 223 -9.25 -8.23 3.21
CA SER A 223 -10.28 -7.43 3.85
C SER A 223 -11.68 -7.96 3.57
N LEU A 224 -11.98 -8.33 2.31
CA LEU A 224 -13.26 -8.92 1.92
C LEU A 224 -13.53 -10.28 2.61
N VAL A 225 -12.49 -11.13 2.76
CA VAL A 225 -12.62 -12.35 3.58
C VAL A 225 -12.95 -12.00 5.02
N GLY A 226 -12.31 -10.98 5.59
CA GLY A 226 -12.62 -10.50 6.94
C GLY A 226 -14.05 -9.97 7.09
N ILE A 227 -14.51 -9.17 6.12
CA ILE A 227 -15.86 -8.60 6.10
C ILE A 227 -16.92 -9.71 6.07
N SER A 228 -16.72 -10.74 5.24
CA SER A 228 -17.64 -11.89 5.19
C SER A 228 -17.84 -12.57 6.56
N ARG A 229 -16.88 -12.48 7.49
CA ARG A 229 -17.03 -13.05 8.84
C ARG A 229 -17.97 -12.26 9.74
N VAL A 230 -18.10 -10.96 9.51
CA VAL A 230 -19.07 -10.11 10.19
C VAL A 230 -20.44 -10.30 9.55
N ASP A 231 -20.51 -10.38 8.22
CA ASP A 231 -21.76 -10.52 7.46
C ASP A 231 -22.47 -11.85 7.70
N ASP A 232 -21.69 -12.92 7.85
CA ASP A 232 -22.20 -14.25 8.18
C ASP A 232 -22.52 -14.41 9.67
N TYR A 233 -22.27 -13.40 10.52
CA TYR A 233 -22.41 -13.45 11.99
C TYR A 233 -21.52 -14.49 12.70
N TRP A 234 -20.46 -14.93 12.05
CA TRP A 234 -19.49 -15.84 12.65
C TRP A 234 -18.57 -15.12 13.63
N HIS A 235 -18.30 -13.84 13.41
CA HIS A 235 -17.35 -13.07 14.21
C HIS A 235 -17.86 -11.66 14.51
N HIS A 236 -17.47 -11.14 15.67
CA HIS A 236 -17.61 -9.72 15.93
C HIS A 236 -16.55 -8.93 15.14
N TRP A 237 -16.80 -7.66 14.87
CA TRP A 237 -15.84 -6.83 14.12
C TRP A 237 -14.48 -6.72 14.83
N GLN A 238 -14.44 -6.78 16.18
CA GLN A 238 -13.20 -6.76 16.95
C GLN A 238 -12.37 -8.03 16.70
N ASP A 239 -13.02 -9.18 16.51
CA ASP A 239 -12.34 -10.46 16.25
C ASP A 239 -11.66 -10.42 14.89
N VAL A 240 -12.31 -9.80 13.91
CA VAL A 240 -11.80 -9.57 12.54
C VAL A 240 -10.65 -8.57 12.56
N PHE A 241 -10.80 -7.44 13.25
CA PHE A 241 -9.73 -6.45 13.38
C PHE A 241 -8.47 -7.02 14.05
N ALA A 242 -8.62 -7.70 15.19
CA ALA A 242 -7.51 -8.34 15.89
C ALA A 242 -6.85 -9.44 15.04
N GLY A 243 -7.66 -10.24 14.33
CA GLY A 243 -7.15 -11.25 13.42
C GLY A 243 -6.33 -10.64 12.27
N GLY A 244 -6.86 -9.60 11.62
CA GLY A 244 -6.16 -8.90 10.55
C GLY A 244 -4.85 -8.26 11.03
N PHE A 245 -4.87 -7.60 12.18
CA PHE A 245 -3.67 -7.03 12.80
C PHE A 245 -2.60 -8.09 13.08
N LEU A 246 -2.99 -9.21 13.71
CA LEU A 246 -2.09 -10.34 13.96
C LEU A 246 -1.46 -10.86 12.65
N GLY A 247 -2.28 -11.08 11.61
CA GLY A 247 -1.82 -11.55 10.32
C GLY A 247 -0.83 -10.60 9.64
N ILE A 248 -1.10 -9.29 9.65
CA ILE A 248 -0.20 -8.26 9.08
C ILE A 248 1.15 -8.26 9.82
N VAL A 249 1.12 -8.30 11.15
CA VAL A 249 2.34 -8.30 11.97
C VAL A 249 3.19 -9.53 11.67
N MET A 250 2.59 -10.72 11.67
CA MET A 250 3.31 -11.97 11.41
C MET A 250 3.84 -12.04 9.97
N ALA A 251 3.05 -11.60 8.99
CA ALA A 251 3.50 -11.48 7.60
C ALA A 251 4.71 -10.58 7.45
N THR A 252 4.69 -9.42 8.13
CA THR A 252 5.77 -8.44 8.07
C THR A 252 7.05 -8.99 8.70
N ILE A 253 6.96 -9.59 9.90
CA ILE A 253 8.11 -10.20 10.58
C ILE A 253 8.71 -11.34 9.74
N CYS A 254 7.88 -12.25 9.25
CA CYS A 254 8.35 -13.40 8.46
C CYS A 254 8.93 -12.95 7.11
N TYR A 255 8.34 -11.95 6.46
CA TYR A 255 8.89 -11.38 5.23
C TYR A 255 10.28 -10.78 5.46
N LEU A 256 10.42 -9.94 6.49
CA LEU A 256 11.69 -9.25 6.81
C LEU A 256 12.80 -10.20 7.25
N GLN A 257 12.47 -11.43 7.68
CA GLN A 257 13.47 -12.45 7.98
C GLN A 257 14.17 -12.96 6.72
N PHE A 258 13.50 -12.96 5.57
CA PHE A 258 14.00 -13.54 4.32
C PHE A 258 14.33 -12.51 3.25
N PHE A 259 13.68 -11.35 3.28
CA PHE A 259 13.77 -10.31 2.27
C PHE A 259 14.06 -8.94 2.90
N PRO A 260 14.84 -8.07 2.23
CA PRO A 260 14.93 -6.68 2.60
C PRO A 260 13.57 -5.97 2.49
N ALA A 261 13.41 -4.89 3.26
CA ALA A 261 12.23 -4.05 3.18
C ALA A 261 12.00 -3.56 1.73
N PRO A 262 10.75 -3.44 1.23
CA PRO A 262 10.48 -3.17 -0.18
C PRO A 262 11.04 -1.85 -0.74
N TYR A 263 11.37 -0.89 0.13
CA TYR A 263 12.00 0.39 -0.24
C TYR A 263 13.54 0.32 -0.29
N HIS A 264 14.14 -0.81 0.10
CA HIS A 264 15.59 -1.03 0.03
C HIS A 264 16.02 -1.31 -1.41
N THR A 265 17.24 -0.93 -1.79
CA THR A 265 17.79 -1.12 -3.14
C THR A 265 17.82 -2.58 -3.58
N ASP A 266 17.96 -3.47 -2.60
CA ASP A 266 18.04 -4.92 -2.77
C ASP A 266 16.74 -5.65 -2.45
N GLY A 267 15.62 -4.93 -2.29
CA GLY A 267 14.30 -5.51 -1.97
C GLY A 267 13.73 -6.45 -3.05
N TRP A 268 14.40 -6.58 -4.20
CA TRP A 268 13.98 -7.45 -5.30
C TRP A 268 14.36 -8.93 -5.11
N GLY A 269 15.25 -9.26 -4.16
CA GLY A 269 15.77 -10.61 -3.94
C GLY A 269 15.89 -10.96 -2.45
N PRO A 270 15.99 -12.25 -2.09
CA PRO A 270 16.19 -12.65 -0.70
C PRO A 270 17.64 -12.42 -0.24
N TYR A 271 17.86 -12.31 1.07
CA TYR A 271 19.21 -12.14 1.65
C TYR A 271 20.19 -13.25 1.22
N ALA A 272 19.72 -14.50 1.21
CA ALA A 272 20.53 -15.66 0.83
C ALA A 272 21.07 -15.58 -0.62
N TYR A 273 20.31 -14.95 -1.52
CA TYR A 273 20.75 -14.73 -2.89
C TYR A 273 21.95 -13.76 -2.95
N PHE A 274 21.90 -12.67 -2.19
CA PHE A 274 22.99 -11.68 -2.16
C PHE A 274 24.24 -12.21 -1.48
N GLN A 275 24.09 -12.96 -0.38
CA GLN A 275 25.21 -13.60 0.30
C GLN A 275 25.93 -14.60 -0.64
N MET A 276 25.17 -15.41 -1.37
CA MET A 276 25.73 -16.37 -2.32
C MET A 276 26.48 -15.68 -3.47
N LEU A 277 25.97 -14.55 -3.98
CA LEU A 277 26.66 -13.76 -5.00
C LEU A 277 28.00 -13.22 -4.48
N GLU A 278 28.03 -12.76 -3.23
CA GLU A 278 29.23 -12.25 -2.59
C GLU A 278 30.27 -13.36 -2.37
N GLU A 279 29.84 -14.54 -1.90
CA GLU A 279 30.70 -15.73 -1.75
C GLU A 279 31.23 -16.23 -3.10
N SER A 280 30.41 -16.22 -4.16
CA SER A 280 30.83 -16.63 -5.51
C SER A 280 31.86 -15.66 -6.09
N ARG A 281 31.69 -14.36 -5.84
CA ARG A 281 32.66 -13.32 -6.22
C ARG A 281 33.96 -13.45 -5.41
N ALA A 282 33.86 -13.76 -4.11
CA ALA A 282 35.03 -13.97 -3.25
C ALA A 282 35.81 -15.26 -3.58
N SER A 283 35.12 -16.29 -4.06
CA SER A 283 35.72 -17.59 -4.39
C SER A 283 36.45 -17.63 -5.75
N GLY A 284 36.50 -16.52 -6.49
CA GLY A 284 37.28 -16.41 -7.74
C GLY A 284 36.79 -17.27 -8.92
N ILE A 285 35.62 -17.89 -8.83
CA ILE A 285 35.02 -18.64 -9.94
C ILE A 285 34.34 -17.63 -10.87
N ALA A 286 35.13 -16.94 -11.67
CA ALA A 286 34.62 -16.24 -12.85
C ALA A 286 34.11 -17.30 -13.84
N PRO A 287 32.87 -17.19 -14.38
CA PRO A 287 32.56 -17.90 -15.61
C PRO A 287 33.52 -17.37 -16.69
N ASN A 288 34.19 -18.29 -17.40
CA ASN A 288 35.20 -18.00 -18.40
C ASN A 288 34.89 -16.77 -19.27
N THR A 289 35.56 -15.67 -18.97
CA THR A 289 35.83 -14.57 -19.90
C THR A 289 37.33 -14.36 -19.95
N ALA A 290 38.02 -15.34 -20.55
CA ALA A 290 39.32 -15.05 -21.15
C ALA A 290 39.06 -14.22 -22.42
N ASN A 291 39.73 -13.06 -22.48
CA ASN A 291 39.82 -12.09 -23.58
C ASN A 291 38.67 -11.10 -23.70
N LEU A 292 38.81 -9.95 -23.04
CA LEU A 292 38.89 -8.64 -23.71
C LEU A 292 39.15 -7.51 -22.68
N TYR A 293 40.32 -6.88 -22.86
CA TYR A 293 40.84 -5.64 -22.26
C TYR A 293 41.60 -5.74 -20.92
N THR A 294 42.91 -5.83 -21.12
CA THR A 294 44.04 -5.40 -20.29
C THR A 294 43.94 -3.97 -19.76
N GLU A 295 44.46 -3.81 -18.53
CA GLU A 295 45.00 -2.61 -17.85
C GLU A 295 44.02 -1.50 -17.43
N GLY A 296 44.00 -1.00 -16.18
CA GLY A 296 44.99 -1.09 -15.11
C GLY A 296 44.42 -0.86 -13.70
N ASN A 297 44.86 -1.74 -12.80
CA ASN A 297 45.30 -1.54 -11.42
C ASN A 297 44.81 -0.29 -10.64
N ASN A 298 44.01 -0.49 -9.58
CA ASN A 298 44.02 0.33 -8.34
C ASN A 298 43.25 -0.38 -7.21
N GLY A 299 43.76 -1.55 -6.82
CA GLY A 299 43.24 -2.37 -5.72
C GLY A 299 44.17 -2.45 -4.52
N ILE A 300 44.95 -1.39 -4.21
CA ILE A 300 45.73 -1.28 -2.97
C ILE A 300 45.79 0.20 -2.58
N ARG A 301 44.74 0.76 -1.97
CA ARG A 301 44.77 2.11 -1.35
C ARG A 301 43.85 2.31 -0.14
N LEU A 302 43.24 1.27 0.40
CA LEU A 302 42.32 1.40 1.55
C LEU A 302 42.97 1.25 2.93
N HIS A 303 44.26 0.90 3.01
CA HIS A 303 44.95 0.76 4.29
C HIS A 303 45.97 1.89 4.62
N GLU A 304 46.28 2.76 3.65
CA GLU A 304 47.22 3.89 3.80
C GLU A 304 46.50 5.21 4.13
N GLN A 305 45.21 5.33 3.81
CA GLN A 305 44.42 6.54 4.04
C GLN A 305 43.97 6.75 5.50
N ALA A 306 44.08 5.72 6.35
CA ALA A 306 43.71 5.80 7.77
C ALA A 306 44.82 6.45 8.63
N ASN A 307 46.09 6.30 8.25
CA ASN A 307 47.21 6.88 9.01
C ASN A 307 47.49 8.34 8.65
N GLN A 308 47.10 8.80 7.46
CA GLN A 308 47.34 10.17 7.00
C GLN A 308 46.31 11.18 7.54
N ASN A 309 45.09 10.72 7.85
CA ASN A 309 44.06 11.55 8.47
C ASN A 309 44.30 11.80 9.97
N ARG A 310 45.16 11.01 10.62
CA ARG A 310 45.49 11.17 12.05
C ARG A 310 46.55 12.25 12.27
N THR A 311 47.53 12.38 11.36
CA THR A 311 48.56 13.42 11.38
C THR A 311 48.03 14.80 10.98
N ILE A 312 47.06 14.87 10.06
CA ILE A 312 46.44 16.14 9.64
C ILE A 312 45.56 16.77 10.75
N LEU A 313 45.00 15.94 11.64
CA LEU A 313 44.21 16.43 12.78
C LEU A 313 45.07 17.00 13.91
N GLU A 314 46.32 16.54 14.05
CA GLU A 314 47.29 17.09 15.03
C GLU A 314 47.89 18.43 14.55
N GLU A 315 48.12 18.62 13.24
CA GLU A 315 48.59 19.91 12.68
C GLU A 315 47.49 21.01 12.65
N LEU A 316 46.21 20.64 12.63
CA LEU A 316 45.08 21.59 12.62
C LEU A 316 44.71 22.14 14.01
N GLU A 317 45.27 21.57 15.08
CA GLU A 317 45.09 22.03 16.47
C GLU A 317 46.16 23.07 16.88
N GLU A 318 47.38 22.98 16.36
CA GLU A 318 48.44 23.99 16.60
C GLU A 318 48.30 25.26 15.74
N GLY A 319 47.70 25.17 14.55
CA GLY A 319 47.53 26.32 13.64
C GLY A 319 46.43 27.32 14.02
N ARG A 320 45.60 27.02 15.03
CA ARG A 320 44.37 27.79 15.32
C ARG A 320 44.49 28.80 16.47
N LEU A 321 45.71 29.13 16.90
CA LEU A 321 45.95 30.12 17.97
C LEU A 321 46.45 31.50 17.51
N ASN A 322 46.74 31.72 16.21
CA ASN A 322 47.47 32.92 15.77
C ASN A 322 46.77 33.85 14.75
N GLU A 323 45.46 33.75 14.52
CA GLU A 323 44.75 34.72 13.65
C GLU A 323 43.48 35.26 14.29
N ILE A 324 43.66 36.19 15.22
CA ILE A 324 42.67 37.22 15.53
C ILE A 324 43.30 38.54 15.11
N VAL A 325 42.83 39.15 14.02
CA VAL A 325 42.67 40.62 13.80
C VAL A 325 42.34 40.90 12.31
N HIS A 326 41.32 41.75 12.13
CA HIS A 326 40.85 42.45 10.93
C HIS A 326 39.96 41.73 9.89
N SER A 327 38.68 42.12 9.92
CA SER A 327 37.68 41.98 8.85
C SER A 327 37.58 43.26 8.00
N PRO A 328 37.25 43.11 6.69
CA PRO A 328 36.00 43.73 6.22
C PRO A 328 35.16 42.82 5.31
N SER A 329 33.83 42.89 5.53
CA SER A 329 32.64 42.54 4.71
C SER A 329 32.63 41.26 3.83
N PRO A 330 31.65 40.34 4.00
CA PRO A 330 31.62 39.09 3.25
C PRO A 330 30.91 39.23 1.89
N ALA A 331 31.62 38.82 0.84
CA ALA A 331 31.03 38.39 -0.42
C ALA A 331 30.20 37.11 -0.24
N ILE A 332 29.14 36.97 -1.04
CA ILE A 332 28.18 35.87 -1.02
C ILE A 332 28.90 34.54 -1.35
N PRO A 333 28.66 33.44 -0.60
CA PRO A 333 29.38 32.18 -0.79
C PRO A 333 29.01 31.45 -2.10
N PRO A 334 29.96 30.73 -2.74
CA PRO A 334 29.84 30.12 -4.07
C PRO A 334 28.75 29.04 -4.22
N ARG A 335 28.22 28.51 -3.11
CA ARG A 335 27.13 27.52 -3.10
C ARG A 335 25.79 28.11 -3.55
N LEU A 336 25.54 29.39 -3.24
CA LEU A 336 24.32 30.10 -3.65
C LEU A 336 24.30 30.42 -5.16
N GLN A 337 25.49 30.59 -5.78
CA GLN A 337 25.61 30.77 -7.22
C GLN A 337 25.32 29.47 -7.97
N LYS A 338 25.73 28.31 -7.45
CA LYS A 338 25.44 26.99 -8.06
C LYS A 338 23.94 26.66 -8.03
N GLU A 339 23.23 26.96 -6.94
CA GLU A 339 21.76 26.84 -6.87
C GLU A 339 21.06 27.79 -7.85
N LYS A 340 21.44 29.08 -7.90
CA LYS A 340 20.86 30.06 -8.83
C LYS A 340 21.13 29.73 -10.30
N MET A 341 22.30 29.21 -10.66
CA MET A 341 22.64 28.87 -12.05
C MET A 341 21.89 27.62 -12.54
N VAL A 342 21.62 26.65 -11.65
CA VAL A 342 20.83 25.45 -11.97
C VAL A 342 19.34 25.78 -12.08
N ASP A 343 18.80 26.63 -11.20
CA ASP A 343 17.41 27.12 -11.28
C ASP A 343 17.14 27.89 -12.58
N VAL A 344 18.13 28.62 -13.10
CA VAL A 344 18.02 29.41 -14.35
C VAL A 344 18.06 28.53 -15.61
N HIS A 345 18.82 27.44 -15.63
CA HIS A 345 18.89 26.54 -16.80
C HIS A 345 17.72 25.55 -16.89
N LEU A 346 17.11 25.15 -15.76
CA LEU A 346 16.02 24.16 -15.75
C LEU A 346 14.60 24.78 -15.78
N GLY A 347 14.46 26.09 -15.62
CA GLY A 347 13.19 26.82 -15.75
C GLY A 347 12.56 26.81 -17.16
N ALA A 348 13.16 26.08 -18.12
CA ALA A 348 12.76 26.04 -19.53
C ALA A 348 11.89 24.82 -19.94
N HIS A 349 11.63 23.87 -19.04
CA HIS A 349 10.80 22.70 -19.35
C HIS A 349 9.31 23.00 -19.12
N THR A 350 8.70 23.70 -20.07
CA THR A 350 7.26 24.04 -20.07
C THR A 350 6.40 22.94 -20.70
N LEU A 351 5.08 22.96 -20.46
CA LEU A 351 4.14 21.97 -21.03
C LEU A 351 4.30 21.83 -22.55
N LYS A 352 4.58 22.95 -23.24
CA LYS A 352 4.79 22.99 -24.70
C LYS A 352 6.08 22.28 -25.14
N SER A 353 7.13 22.29 -24.33
CA SER A 353 8.42 21.70 -24.73
C SER A 353 8.56 20.23 -24.30
N HIS A 354 8.06 19.85 -23.12
CA HIS A 354 8.32 18.53 -22.54
C HIS A 354 7.08 17.76 -22.04
N GLY A 355 5.88 18.38 -22.02
CA GLY A 355 4.67 17.75 -21.47
C GLY A 355 4.26 16.45 -22.17
N ILE A 356 4.32 16.41 -23.50
CA ILE A 356 4.00 15.21 -24.29
C ILE A 356 5.00 14.08 -24.01
N LYS A 357 6.28 14.42 -23.80
CA LYS A 357 7.32 13.44 -23.47
C LYS A 357 7.06 12.78 -22.11
N VAL A 358 6.75 13.58 -21.09
CA VAL A 358 6.42 13.08 -19.75
C VAL A 358 5.15 12.24 -19.76
N ALA A 359 4.08 12.71 -20.41
CA ALA A 359 2.82 11.96 -20.51
C ALA A 359 2.99 10.62 -21.25
N ARG A 360 3.84 10.56 -22.27
CA ARG A 360 4.15 9.31 -23.00
C ARG A 360 4.90 8.31 -22.13
N ILE A 361 5.84 8.76 -21.28
CA ILE A 361 6.56 7.90 -20.33
C ILE A 361 5.58 7.27 -19.32
N HIS A 362 4.59 8.04 -18.87
CA HIS A 362 3.57 7.60 -17.92
C HIS A 362 2.25 7.13 -18.57
N MET A 363 2.25 6.75 -19.85
CA MET A 363 1.04 6.38 -20.59
C MET A 363 0.25 5.26 -19.88
N HIS A 364 0.94 4.27 -19.31
CA HIS A 364 0.31 3.18 -18.58
C HIS A 364 -0.34 3.65 -17.26
N ASP A 365 0.27 4.63 -16.58
CA ASP A 365 -0.32 5.23 -15.39
C ASP A 365 -1.65 5.92 -15.75
N TRP A 366 -1.76 6.56 -16.91
CA TRP A 366 -3.03 7.14 -17.38
C TRP A 366 -4.08 6.08 -17.78
N ILE A 367 -3.68 5.00 -18.44
CA ILE A 367 -4.61 3.90 -18.80
C ILE A 367 -5.21 3.27 -17.52
N ILE A 368 -4.38 3.05 -16.50
CA ILE A 368 -4.85 2.46 -15.23
C ILE A 368 -5.74 3.43 -14.47
N LEU A 369 -5.53 4.75 -14.54
CA LEU A 369 -6.48 5.72 -13.98
C LEU A 369 -7.86 5.61 -14.62
N VAL A 370 -7.94 5.50 -15.94
CA VAL A 370 -9.23 5.32 -16.63
C VAL A 370 -9.89 4.01 -16.18
N LEU A 371 -9.11 2.93 -16.07
CA LEU A 371 -9.62 1.66 -15.56
C LEU A 371 -10.15 1.77 -14.13
N LEU A 372 -9.44 2.45 -13.23
CA LEU A 372 -9.91 2.67 -11.86
C LEU A 372 -11.22 3.46 -11.83
N GLY A 373 -11.34 4.52 -12.63
CA GLY A 373 -12.58 5.28 -12.76
C GLY A 373 -13.75 4.43 -13.29
N LEU A 374 -13.50 3.53 -14.25
CA LEU A 374 -14.51 2.60 -14.72
C LEU A 374 -14.94 1.59 -13.65
N ILE A 375 -13.98 1.04 -12.89
CA ILE A 375 -14.27 0.13 -11.77
C ILE A 375 -15.11 0.83 -10.70
N ASP A 376 -14.75 2.07 -10.34
CA ASP A 376 -15.47 2.89 -9.37
C ASP A 376 -16.93 3.14 -9.79
N ILE A 377 -17.15 3.48 -11.07
CA ILE A 377 -18.51 3.62 -11.63
C ILE A 377 -19.29 2.31 -11.54
N ILE A 378 -18.67 1.17 -11.87
CA ILE A 378 -19.31 -0.14 -11.80
C ILE A 378 -19.70 -0.48 -10.36
N LEU A 379 -18.81 -0.26 -9.39
CA LEU A 379 -19.08 -0.49 -7.96
C LEU A 379 -20.28 0.34 -7.48
N ASN A 380 -20.40 1.60 -7.89
CA ASN A 380 -21.54 2.45 -7.52
C ASN A 380 -22.91 1.92 -8.02
N VAL A 381 -22.93 1.07 -9.05
CA VAL A 381 -24.15 0.46 -9.58
C VAL A 381 -24.50 -0.86 -8.86
N ILE A 382 -23.51 -1.53 -8.25
CA ILE A 382 -23.71 -2.81 -7.55
C ILE A 382 -24.58 -2.60 -6.30
N ASP A 383 -25.51 -3.52 -6.10
CA ASP A 383 -26.34 -3.56 -4.90
C ASP A 383 -25.49 -4.03 -3.70
N PRO A 384 -25.51 -3.29 -2.58
CA PRO A 384 -24.75 -3.63 -1.40
C PRO A 384 -25.31 -4.90 -0.75
N PHE A 385 -24.50 -5.55 0.09
CA PHE A 385 -24.99 -6.58 0.97
C PHE A 385 -26.09 -6.05 1.89
N HIS A 386 -27.19 -6.78 2.04
CA HIS A 386 -28.27 -6.41 2.97
C HIS A 386 -28.04 -7.14 4.29
N ARG A 387 -27.41 -6.43 5.22
CA ARG A 387 -27.18 -6.93 6.59
C ARG A 387 -28.51 -7.04 7.34
N PHE A 388 -28.70 -8.11 8.11
CA PHE A 388 -29.87 -8.31 8.96
C PHE A 388 -30.05 -7.13 9.93
N VAL A 389 -31.29 -6.66 10.04
CA VAL A 389 -31.69 -5.58 10.95
C VAL A 389 -32.91 -6.03 11.74
N GLY A 390 -32.69 -6.47 12.98
CA GLY A 390 -33.77 -6.85 13.88
C GLY A 390 -34.51 -5.65 14.47
N LYS A 391 -35.71 -5.89 15.01
CA LYS A 391 -36.54 -4.87 15.66
C LYS A 391 -35.84 -4.12 16.78
N ASP A 392 -35.11 -4.82 17.63
CA ASP A 392 -34.42 -4.19 18.77
C ASP A 392 -33.28 -3.26 18.31
N MET A 393 -32.59 -3.62 17.22
CA MET A 393 -31.53 -2.81 16.60
C MET A 393 -32.06 -1.53 15.95
N MET A 394 -33.34 -1.50 15.57
CA MET A 394 -33.94 -0.37 14.87
C MET A 394 -34.02 0.89 15.74
N THR A 395 -33.98 0.73 17.06
CA THR A 395 -33.95 1.85 18.01
C THR A 395 -32.74 2.78 17.78
N ASP A 396 -31.56 2.20 17.52
CA ASP A 396 -30.32 2.93 17.21
C ASP A 396 -30.27 3.50 15.77
N LEU A 397 -31.22 3.11 14.92
CA LEU A 397 -31.28 3.48 13.50
C LEU A 397 -32.44 4.44 13.17
N LYS A 398 -32.99 5.10 14.19
CA LYS A 398 -34.17 5.97 14.09
C LYS A 398 -33.86 7.47 14.09
N TYR A 399 -32.60 7.86 13.85
CA TYR A 399 -32.23 9.27 13.74
C TYR A 399 -32.95 9.95 12.58
N PRO A 400 -33.24 11.27 12.67
CA PRO A 400 -34.01 11.97 11.65
C PRO A 400 -33.28 12.00 10.29
N LEU A 401 -34.02 11.72 9.22
CA LEU A 401 -33.52 11.82 7.84
C LEU A 401 -33.30 13.29 7.46
N LYS A 402 -32.05 13.75 7.50
CA LYS A 402 -31.65 15.12 7.12
C LYS A 402 -31.06 15.18 5.72
N SER A 403 -31.13 16.36 5.10
CA SER A 403 -30.35 16.66 3.89
C SER A 403 -28.85 16.74 4.20
N ASN A 404 -28.02 16.59 3.17
CA ASN A 404 -26.57 16.66 3.31
C ASN A 404 -26.10 18.12 3.42
N THR A 405 -25.38 18.47 4.49
CA THR A 405 -24.67 19.76 4.63
C THR A 405 -23.63 19.92 3.51
N VAL A 406 -22.79 18.89 3.31
CA VAL A 406 -21.90 18.80 2.14
C VAL A 406 -22.52 17.85 1.12
N PRO A 407 -23.00 18.33 -0.04
CA PRO A 407 -23.59 17.45 -1.05
C PRO A 407 -22.51 16.59 -1.73
N PHE A 408 -22.91 15.44 -2.29
CA PHE A 408 -21.98 14.48 -2.90
C PHE A 408 -21.08 15.10 -3.98
N TRP A 409 -21.61 16.00 -4.82
CA TRP A 409 -20.85 16.68 -5.86
C TRP A 409 -19.78 17.64 -5.31
N ALA A 410 -19.93 18.14 -4.08
CA ALA A 410 -18.95 19.04 -3.48
C ALA A 410 -17.67 18.31 -3.07
N VAL A 411 -17.74 16.99 -2.83
CA VAL A 411 -16.57 16.18 -2.46
C VAL A 411 -15.49 16.19 -3.54
N PRO A 412 -15.76 15.83 -4.81
CA PRO A 412 -14.74 15.92 -5.86
C PRO A 412 -14.31 17.36 -6.14
N VAL A 413 -15.18 18.36 -5.94
CA VAL A 413 -14.78 19.77 -6.06
C VAL A 413 -13.75 20.15 -5.00
N ILE A 414 -14.00 19.80 -3.74
CA ILE A 414 -13.11 20.13 -2.61
C ILE A 414 -11.85 19.24 -2.62
N GLY A 415 -12.00 17.94 -2.91
CA GLY A 415 -10.93 16.95 -2.83
C GLY A 415 -10.05 16.85 -4.08
N ILE A 416 -10.53 17.27 -5.26
CA ILE A 416 -9.77 17.15 -6.51
C ILE A 416 -9.59 18.50 -7.18
N VAL A 417 -10.69 19.24 -7.44
CA VAL A 417 -10.63 20.50 -8.19
C VAL A 417 -9.85 21.58 -7.43
N LEU A 418 -10.09 21.75 -6.13
CA LEU A 418 -9.36 22.71 -5.31
C LEU A 418 -7.84 22.40 -5.24
N PRO A 419 -7.39 21.17 -4.92
CA PRO A 419 -5.98 20.81 -5.02
C PRO A 419 -5.39 21.01 -6.42
N PHE A 420 -6.14 20.68 -7.48
CA PHE A 420 -5.70 20.90 -8.86
C PHE A 420 -5.43 22.39 -9.14
N ILE A 421 -6.30 23.29 -8.69
CA ILE A 421 -6.11 24.75 -8.83
C ILE A 421 -4.83 25.18 -8.11
N ILE A 422 -4.64 24.76 -6.85
CA ILE A 422 -3.45 25.12 -6.06
C ILE A 422 -2.16 24.61 -6.70
N ILE A 423 -2.15 23.35 -7.16
CA ILE A 423 -1.02 22.75 -7.88
C ILE A 423 -0.74 23.52 -9.18
N SER A 424 -1.79 23.90 -9.91
CA SER A 424 -1.67 24.70 -11.14
C SER A 424 -1.09 26.08 -10.87
N THR A 425 -1.52 26.78 -9.81
CA THR A 425 -0.93 28.07 -9.42
C THR A 425 0.57 27.95 -9.11
N ILE A 426 0.99 26.90 -8.42
CA ILE A 426 2.40 26.62 -8.15
C ILE A 426 3.17 26.35 -9.45
N TYR A 427 2.58 25.59 -10.38
CA TYR A 427 3.15 25.37 -11.70
C TYR A 427 3.34 26.68 -12.49
N PHE A 428 2.36 27.57 -12.53
CA PHE A 428 2.50 28.84 -13.25
C PHE A 428 3.64 29.71 -12.69
N LYS A 429 3.90 29.63 -11.38
CA LYS A 429 4.99 30.34 -10.72
C LYS A 429 6.37 29.69 -10.93
N ARG A 430 6.46 28.35 -10.89
CA ARG A 430 7.74 27.61 -10.97
C ARG A 430 8.12 27.12 -12.37
N ARG A 431 7.14 27.02 -13.28
CA ARG A 431 7.28 26.48 -14.65
C ARG A 431 7.90 25.08 -14.72
N ASP A 432 7.67 24.26 -13.69
CA ASP A 432 8.16 22.88 -13.61
C ASP A 432 7.06 21.88 -14.00
N VAL A 433 7.15 21.33 -15.22
CA VAL A 433 6.19 20.34 -15.73
C VAL A 433 6.29 18.99 -15.04
N TYR A 434 7.50 18.59 -14.62
CA TYR A 434 7.65 17.31 -13.94
C TYR A 434 6.93 17.36 -12.61
N ASP A 435 7.11 18.44 -11.84
CA ASP A 435 6.37 18.64 -10.60
C ASP A 435 4.85 18.65 -10.81
N PHE A 436 4.37 19.43 -11.78
CA PHE A 436 2.94 19.51 -12.10
C PHE A 436 2.37 18.14 -12.49
N HIS A 437 3.02 17.42 -13.41
CA HIS A 437 2.55 16.14 -13.89
C HIS A 437 2.44 15.11 -12.76
N HIS A 438 3.50 14.93 -11.97
CA HIS A 438 3.51 13.94 -10.89
C HIS A 438 2.55 14.33 -9.76
N ALA A 439 2.38 15.62 -9.47
CA ALA A 439 1.41 16.08 -8.48
C ALA A 439 -0.04 15.80 -8.92
N ILE A 440 -0.40 16.07 -10.18
CA ILE A 440 -1.74 15.75 -10.71
C ILE A 440 -1.96 14.24 -10.77
N LEU A 441 -0.97 13.48 -11.25
CA LEU A 441 -1.06 12.03 -11.33
C LEU A 441 -1.25 11.42 -9.93
N GLY A 442 -0.46 11.85 -8.94
CA GLY A 442 -0.58 11.39 -7.55
C GLY A 442 -1.92 11.77 -6.90
N LEU A 443 -2.44 12.98 -7.16
CA LEU A 443 -3.75 13.40 -6.67
C LEU A 443 -4.87 12.50 -7.22
N LEU A 444 -4.89 12.25 -8.53
CA LEU A 444 -5.92 11.43 -9.18
C LEU A 444 -5.85 9.97 -8.72
N TYR A 445 -4.65 9.40 -8.59
CA TYR A 445 -4.48 8.05 -8.04
C TYR A 445 -4.90 7.95 -6.58
N SER A 446 -4.57 8.96 -5.77
CA SER A 446 -5.02 9.03 -4.37
C SER A 446 -6.54 8.95 -4.29
N ALA A 447 -7.24 9.76 -5.09
CA ALA A 447 -8.70 9.78 -5.13
C ALA A 447 -9.29 8.45 -5.64
N LEU A 448 -8.85 7.97 -6.81
CA LEU A 448 -9.48 6.79 -7.45
C LEU A 448 -9.15 5.47 -6.77
N ILE A 449 -7.93 5.27 -6.25
CA ILE A 449 -7.63 4.09 -5.43
C ILE A 449 -8.52 4.11 -4.18
N THR A 450 -8.66 5.27 -3.53
CA THR A 450 -9.52 5.41 -2.35
C THR A 450 -10.99 5.16 -2.68
N GLY A 451 -11.48 5.63 -3.84
CA GLY A 451 -12.84 5.38 -4.32
C GLY A 451 -13.13 3.90 -4.48
N VAL A 452 -12.31 3.21 -5.29
CA VAL A 452 -12.45 1.77 -5.51
C VAL A 452 -12.41 0.98 -4.19
N LEU A 453 -11.49 1.31 -3.28
CA LEU A 453 -11.44 0.64 -1.97
C LEU A 453 -12.67 0.95 -1.11
N THR A 454 -13.11 2.21 -1.07
CA THR A 454 -14.28 2.64 -0.28
C THR A 454 -15.53 1.92 -0.76
N ASP A 455 -15.80 1.96 -2.05
CA ASP A 455 -17.05 1.45 -2.60
C ASP A 455 -17.09 -0.08 -2.58
N ALA A 456 -15.95 -0.75 -2.85
CA ALA A 456 -15.86 -2.19 -2.70
C ALA A 456 -16.12 -2.64 -1.25
N ILE A 457 -15.59 -1.93 -0.25
CA ILE A 457 -15.84 -2.24 1.17
C ILE A 457 -17.30 -1.91 1.54
N LYS A 458 -17.83 -0.80 1.03
CA LYS A 458 -19.19 -0.34 1.31
C LYS A 458 -20.25 -1.29 0.79
N ASP A 459 -20.06 -1.80 -0.41
CA ASP A 459 -20.94 -2.82 -1.00
C ASP A 459 -20.80 -4.16 -0.28
N ALA A 460 -19.59 -4.51 0.19
CA ALA A 460 -19.39 -5.75 0.94
C ALA A 460 -20.01 -5.70 2.36
N VAL A 461 -19.84 -4.60 3.10
CA VAL A 461 -20.23 -4.52 4.52
C VAL A 461 -21.74 -4.29 4.70
N GLY A 462 -22.39 -3.54 3.83
CA GLY A 462 -23.86 -3.41 3.89
C GLY A 462 -24.42 -2.75 5.16
N ARG A 463 -23.61 -2.00 5.91
CA ARG A 463 -23.98 -1.43 7.21
C ARG A 463 -25.12 -0.41 7.04
N PRO A 464 -26.25 -0.57 7.75
CA PRO A 464 -27.31 0.43 7.79
C PRO A 464 -26.80 1.77 8.35
N ARG A 465 -27.30 2.88 7.81
CA ARG A 465 -27.05 4.24 8.29
C ARG A 465 -27.84 4.54 9.58
N PRO A 466 -27.44 5.53 10.40
CA PRO A 466 -28.18 5.93 11.59
C PRO A 466 -29.63 6.38 11.32
N ASP A 467 -29.94 6.81 10.09
CA ASP A 467 -31.25 7.26 9.63
C ASP A 467 -32.06 6.16 8.89
N PHE A 468 -31.61 4.90 8.95
CA PHE A 468 -32.14 3.81 8.13
C PHE A 468 -33.64 3.53 8.33
N PHE A 469 -34.17 3.72 9.54
CA PHE A 469 -35.60 3.55 9.83
C PHE A 469 -36.48 4.34 8.86
N TRP A 470 -36.18 5.62 8.65
CA TRP A 470 -36.99 6.51 7.81
C TRP A 470 -36.80 6.26 6.31
N ARG A 471 -35.69 5.64 5.93
CA ARG A 471 -35.46 5.17 4.55
C ARG A 471 -36.29 3.93 4.25
N CYS A 472 -36.40 3.04 5.23
CA CYS A 472 -37.12 1.77 5.13
C CYS A 472 -38.65 1.96 5.27
N PHE A 473 -39.08 2.82 6.19
CA PHE A 473 -40.48 3.07 6.59
C PHE A 473 -40.84 4.56 6.48
N PRO A 474 -41.05 5.10 5.27
CA PRO A 474 -41.35 6.52 5.08
C PRO A 474 -42.67 6.97 5.72
N ASP A 475 -43.60 6.04 5.98
CA ASP A 475 -44.87 6.27 6.68
C ASP A 475 -44.77 6.06 8.21
N GLY A 476 -43.58 5.70 8.72
CA GLY A 476 -43.33 5.46 10.14
C GLY A 476 -43.91 4.15 10.69
N LYS A 477 -44.41 3.25 9.83
CA LYS A 477 -44.96 1.95 10.24
C LYS A 477 -43.94 0.86 9.99
N ASP A 478 -43.45 0.23 11.05
CA ASP A 478 -42.44 -0.82 10.94
C ASP A 478 -43.05 -2.19 10.61
N ALA A 479 -42.33 -2.98 9.80
CA ALA A 479 -42.70 -4.33 9.40
C ALA A 479 -41.49 -5.26 9.50
N TYR A 480 -41.70 -6.46 10.03
CA TYR A 480 -40.67 -7.48 10.21
C TYR A 480 -41.19 -8.85 9.84
N ASP A 481 -40.29 -9.71 9.38
CA ASP A 481 -40.59 -11.10 9.12
C ASP A 481 -40.88 -11.85 10.43
N PRO A 482 -42.01 -12.58 10.54
CA PRO A 482 -42.41 -13.24 11.79
C PRO A 482 -41.51 -14.42 12.17
N LEU A 483 -40.74 -14.97 11.23
CA LEU A 483 -39.86 -16.12 11.44
C LEU A 483 -38.41 -15.66 11.65
N THR A 484 -37.87 -14.86 10.72
CA THR A 484 -36.47 -14.43 10.76
C THR A 484 -36.25 -13.20 11.63
N THR A 485 -37.32 -12.45 11.95
CA THR A 485 -37.29 -11.14 12.63
C THR A 485 -36.57 -10.03 11.86
N ASP A 486 -36.23 -10.28 10.59
CA ASP A 486 -35.55 -9.31 9.72
C ASP A 486 -36.53 -8.23 9.24
N VAL A 487 -35.99 -7.08 8.87
CA VAL A 487 -36.77 -5.92 8.44
C VAL A 487 -37.38 -6.14 7.05
N ILE A 488 -38.64 -5.74 6.86
CA ILE A 488 -39.32 -5.76 5.56
C ILE A 488 -39.58 -4.31 5.12
N CYS A 489 -38.66 -3.74 4.34
CA CYS A 489 -38.79 -2.35 3.89
C CYS A 489 -39.80 -2.19 2.75
N HIS A 490 -40.58 -1.11 2.80
CA HIS A 490 -41.53 -0.70 1.74
C HIS A 490 -41.30 0.72 1.22
N GLY A 491 -40.19 1.36 1.60
CA GLY A 491 -39.73 2.63 1.02
C GLY A 491 -39.19 2.52 -0.40
N GLU A 492 -38.66 3.63 -0.91
CA GLU A 492 -38.06 3.68 -2.25
C GLU A 492 -36.77 2.86 -2.32
N LYS A 493 -36.66 1.94 -3.29
CA LYS A 493 -35.50 1.02 -3.44
C LYS A 493 -34.15 1.74 -3.50
N SER A 494 -34.07 2.87 -4.21
CA SER A 494 -32.84 3.66 -4.35
C SER A 494 -32.37 4.24 -3.00
N VAL A 495 -33.31 4.70 -2.17
CA VAL A 495 -33.08 5.31 -0.86
C VAL A 495 -32.71 4.25 0.17
N ILE A 496 -33.37 3.08 0.12
CA ILE A 496 -33.04 1.90 0.95
C ILE A 496 -31.63 1.39 0.62
N ARG A 497 -31.31 1.27 -0.67
CA ARG A 497 -29.97 0.88 -1.15
C ARG A 497 -28.90 1.81 -0.60
N GLU A 498 -29.12 3.11 -0.66
CA GLU A 498 -28.19 4.09 -0.08
C GLU A 498 -28.15 4.01 1.46
N GLY A 499 -29.24 3.56 2.09
CA GLY A 499 -29.33 3.29 3.52
C GLY A 499 -28.41 2.17 4.01
N HIS A 500 -28.08 1.18 3.17
CA HIS A 500 -27.15 0.08 3.49
C HIS A 500 -25.67 0.41 3.23
N LYS A 501 -25.40 1.64 2.81
CA LYS A 501 -24.11 2.06 2.26
C LYS A 501 -23.37 2.98 3.26
N SER A 502 -23.33 2.62 4.54
CA SER A 502 -22.80 3.48 5.61
C SER A 502 -21.28 3.34 5.84
N PHE A 503 -20.72 2.13 5.92
CA PHE A 503 -19.30 1.94 6.26
C PHE A 503 -18.48 1.54 5.03
N PRO A 504 -17.30 2.16 4.76
CA PRO A 504 -16.80 3.41 5.35
C PRO A 504 -17.48 4.64 4.71
N SER A 505 -17.27 5.82 5.30
CA SER A 505 -17.83 7.05 4.75
C SER A 505 -17.05 7.53 3.52
N GLY A 506 -17.69 7.50 2.35
CA GLY A 506 -17.12 7.99 1.09
C GLY A 506 -16.77 9.49 1.08
N HIS A 507 -17.58 10.33 1.77
CA HIS A 507 -17.26 11.75 1.90
C HIS A 507 -15.96 11.96 2.68
N SER A 508 -15.78 11.23 3.78
CA SER A 508 -14.57 11.30 4.59
C SER A 508 -13.37 10.74 3.83
N SER A 509 -13.47 9.54 3.25
CA SER A 509 -12.33 8.91 2.57
C SER A 509 -11.83 9.71 1.37
N TRP A 510 -12.72 10.18 0.49
CA TRP A 510 -12.33 10.98 -0.67
C TRP A 510 -11.76 12.35 -0.27
N SER A 511 -12.35 13.02 0.73
CA SER A 511 -11.83 14.30 1.20
C SER A 511 -10.43 14.16 1.80
N PHE A 512 -10.20 13.14 2.65
CA PHE A 512 -8.88 12.88 3.21
C PHE A 512 -7.87 12.37 2.17
N ALA A 513 -8.30 11.65 1.13
CA ALA A 513 -7.43 11.25 0.03
C ALA A 513 -6.91 12.45 -0.78
N GLY A 514 -7.81 13.37 -1.14
CA GLY A 514 -7.49 14.55 -1.92
C GLY A 514 -6.77 15.64 -1.13
N LEU A 515 -7.36 16.08 -0.03
CA LEU A 515 -6.80 17.14 0.81
C LEU A 515 -5.61 16.67 1.65
N GLY A 516 -5.55 15.38 2.00
CA GLY A 516 -4.36 14.78 2.60
C GLY A 516 -3.19 14.73 1.63
N PHE A 517 -3.42 14.39 0.37
CA PHE A 517 -2.39 14.49 -0.67
C PHE A 517 -1.93 15.94 -0.84
N LEU A 518 -2.86 16.90 -0.87
CA LEU A 518 -2.52 18.32 -0.92
C LEU A 518 -1.67 18.76 0.30
N ALA A 519 -1.99 18.29 1.51
CA ALA A 519 -1.23 18.59 2.72
C ALA A 519 0.21 18.07 2.61
N TRP A 520 0.40 16.82 2.16
CA TRP A 520 1.73 16.26 1.86
C TRP A 520 2.48 17.08 0.82
N TYR A 521 1.82 17.42 -0.29
CA TYR A 521 2.40 18.21 -1.37
C TYR A 521 2.84 19.60 -0.90
N LEU A 522 1.98 20.33 -0.19
CA LEU A 522 2.32 21.65 0.36
C LEU A 522 3.46 21.56 1.37
N SER A 523 3.50 20.51 2.21
CA SER A 523 4.56 20.28 3.20
C SER A 523 5.95 20.26 2.56
N GLY A 524 6.09 19.55 1.43
CA GLY A 524 7.32 19.56 0.64
C GLY A 524 7.60 20.93 0.00
N LYS A 525 6.60 21.55 -0.61
CA LYS A 525 6.78 22.81 -1.38
C LYS A 525 7.20 24.01 -0.55
N ILE A 526 6.69 24.14 0.67
CA ILE A 526 7.05 25.22 1.59
C ILE A 526 8.19 24.85 2.54
N ARG A 527 8.74 23.63 2.39
CA ARG A 527 9.82 23.06 3.21
C ARG A 527 9.52 23.24 4.70
N VAL A 528 8.42 22.66 5.16
CA VAL A 528 7.95 22.79 6.55
C VAL A 528 9.03 22.35 7.55
N PHE A 529 9.73 21.27 7.24
CA PHE A 529 10.73 20.66 8.10
C PHE A 529 12.17 21.08 7.76
N ASP A 530 12.37 22.31 7.27
CA ASP A 530 13.69 22.88 6.94
C ASP A 530 14.57 23.20 8.16
N ARG A 531 14.16 22.79 9.36
CA ARG A 531 14.82 23.03 10.65
C ARG A 531 15.01 24.50 11.03
N LYS A 532 14.39 25.45 10.31
CA LYS A 532 14.46 26.89 10.62
C LYS A 532 13.48 27.32 11.73
N GLY A 533 12.60 26.42 12.19
CA GLY A 533 11.70 26.69 13.32
C GLY A 533 10.45 27.52 12.99
N HIS A 534 10.11 27.74 11.71
CA HIS A 534 8.92 28.52 11.32
C HIS A 534 7.62 27.73 11.42
N ILE A 535 7.03 27.67 12.62
CA ILE A 535 5.80 26.90 12.90
C ILE A 535 4.57 27.35 12.09
N ALA A 536 4.50 28.62 11.67
CA ALA A 536 3.39 29.13 10.86
C ALA A 536 3.18 28.36 9.53
N LYS A 537 4.22 27.71 9.00
CA LYS A 537 4.12 26.83 7.84
C LYS A 537 3.21 25.62 8.11
N LEU A 538 3.15 25.13 9.35
CA LEU A 538 2.27 24.02 9.73
C LEU A 538 0.80 24.40 9.62
N CYS A 539 0.42 25.66 9.90
CA CYS A 539 -0.96 26.11 9.75
C CYS A 539 -1.45 25.97 8.30
N ILE A 540 -0.59 26.22 7.32
CA ILE A 540 -0.91 26.06 5.89
C ILE A 540 -1.11 24.58 5.54
N VAL A 541 -0.30 23.69 6.11
CA VAL A 541 -0.41 22.24 5.86
C VAL A 541 -1.60 21.60 6.56
N PHE A 542 -1.95 22.08 7.77
CA PHE A 542 -3.09 21.57 8.50
C PHE A 542 -4.43 22.11 7.97
N LEU A 543 -4.46 23.22 7.24
CA LEU A 543 -5.70 23.79 6.71
C LEU A 543 -6.47 22.82 5.76
N PRO A 544 -5.83 22.15 4.77
CA PRO A 544 -6.48 21.08 4.02
C PRO A 544 -7.03 19.95 4.90
N LEU A 545 -6.27 19.51 5.92
CA LEU A 545 -6.71 18.45 6.83
C LEU A 545 -7.88 18.87 7.71
N LEU A 546 -7.91 20.14 8.13
CA LEU A 546 -9.04 20.73 8.84
C LEU A 546 -10.28 20.76 7.94
N CYS A 547 -10.14 21.17 6.68
CA CYS A 547 -11.24 21.16 5.72
C CYS A 547 -11.78 19.74 5.50
N ALA A 548 -10.92 18.74 5.33
CA ALA A 548 -11.33 17.33 5.24
C ALA A 548 -12.06 16.87 6.51
N SER A 549 -11.56 17.29 7.68
CA SER A 549 -12.18 16.97 8.97
C SER A 549 -13.56 17.60 9.12
N LEU A 550 -13.77 18.84 8.64
CA LEU A 550 -15.08 19.49 8.67
C LEU A 550 -16.08 18.81 7.73
N VAL A 551 -15.65 18.38 6.54
CA VAL A 551 -16.49 17.56 5.65
C VAL A 551 -16.86 16.24 6.34
N ALA A 552 -15.89 15.60 6.98
CA ALA A 552 -16.09 14.35 7.72
C ALA A 552 -17.05 14.51 8.91
N ILE A 553 -16.90 15.55 9.72
CA ILE A 553 -17.77 15.86 10.88
C ILE A 553 -19.21 16.09 10.43
N SER A 554 -19.42 16.79 9.31
CA SER A 554 -20.77 17.03 8.77
C SER A 554 -21.57 15.74 8.55
N ARG A 555 -20.89 14.61 8.29
CA ARG A 555 -21.55 13.30 8.10
C ARG A 555 -22.14 12.72 9.39
N VAL A 556 -21.53 13.04 10.52
CA VAL A 556 -22.04 12.66 11.84
C VAL A 556 -23.17 13.61 12.24
N ASP A 557 -23.00 14.92 12.03
CA ASP A 557 -24.00 15.94 12.36
C ASP A 557 -25.30 15.79 11.57
N ASP A 558 -25.20 15.35 10.32
CA ASP A 558 -26.32 15.08 9.43
C ASP A 558 -26.95 13.68 9.68
N TYR A 559 -26.41 12.86 10.59
CA TYR A 559 -26.82 11.47 10.83
C TYR A 559 -26.70 10.53 9.63
N TRP A 560 -25.86 10.86 8.66
CA TRP A 560 -25.62 9.99 7.49
C TRP A 560 -24.69 8.83 7.84
N HIS A 561 -23.78 9.02 8.79
CA HIS A 561 -22.76 8.04 9.14
C HIS A 561 -22.54 7.98 10.66
N HIS A 562 -22.18 6.80 11.14
CA HIS A 562 -21.63 6.67 12.48
C HIS A 562 -20.20 7.22 12.51
N TRP A 563 -19.73 7.63 13.68
CA TRP A 563 -18.38 8.18 13.81
C TRP A 563 -17.29 7.17 13.40
N GLN A 564 -17.52 5.86 13.58
CA GLN A 564 -16.57 4.82 13.15
C GLN A 564 -16.42 4.79 11.63
N ASP A 565 -17.52 4.99 10.89
CA ASP A 565 -17.53 4.99 9.43
C ASP A 565 -16.69 6.16 8.89
N VAL A 566 -16.82 7.31 9.54
CA VAL A 566 -16.11 8.55 9.23
C VAL A 566 -14.63 8.45 9.57
N PHE A 567 -14.30 7.90 10.74
CA PHE A 567 -12.93 7.70 11.20
C PHE A 567 -12.17 6.70 10.32
N ALA A 568 -12.79 5.55 10.02
CA ALA A 568 -12.22 4.54 9.14
C ALA A 568 -12.03 5.09 7.71
N GLY A 569 -12.99 5.84 7.19
CA GLY A 569 -12.88 6.53 5.91
C GLY A 569 -11.68 7.49 5.88
N GLY A 570 -11.52 8.33 6.91
CA GLY A 570 -10.40 9.26 7.01
C GLY A 570 -9.04 8.57 7.06
N ILE A 571 -8.90 7.48 7.84
CA ILE A 571 -7.68 6.67 7.87
C ILE A 571 -7.38 6.08 6.49
N LEU A 572 -8.38 5.48 5.85
CA LEU A 572 -8.24 4.89 4.51
C LEU A 572 -7.70 5.92 3.51
N GLY A 573 -8.34 7.10 3.45
CA GLY A 573 -7.93 8.19 2.57
C GLY A 573 -6.52 8.70 2.86
N LEU A 574 -6.16 8.92 4.13
CA LEU A 574 -4.83 9.38 4.52
C LEU A 574 -3.72 8.37 4.20
N VAL A 575 -3.98 7.07 4.44
CA VAL A 575 -3.02 6.01 4.13
C VAL A 575 -2.76 5.97 2.62
N VAL A 576 -3.82 5.89 1.81
CA VAL A 576 -3.69 5.86 0.34
C VAL A 576 -2.99 7.12 -0.17
N ALA A 577 -3.37 8.31 0.31
CA ALA A 577 -2.71 9.57 -0.05
C ALA A 577 -1.21 9.56 0.25
N SER A 578 -0.81 9.01 1.40
CA SER A 578 0.59 8.93 1.80
C SER A 578 1.39 8.01 0.86
N PHE A 579 0.85 6.82 0.52
CA PHE A 579 1.50 5.92 -0.44
C PHE A 579 1.59 6.55 -1.84
N CYS A 580 0.53 7.20 -2.31
CA CYS A 580 0.51 7.87 -3.61
C CYS A 580 1.51 9.04 -3.67
N TYR A 581 1.63 9.84 -2.61
CA TYR A 581 2.61 10.92 -2.52
C TYR A 581 4.04 10.41 -2.56
N LEU A 582 4.35 9.42 -1.71
CA LEU A 582 5.71 8.87 -1.57
C LEU A 582 6.22 8.14 -2.82
N GLN A 583 5.33 7.80 -3.75
CA GLN A 583 5.71 7.24 -5.04
C GLN A 583 6.40 8.26 -5.95
N PHE A 584 6.07 9.54 -5.80
CA PHE A 584 6.53 10.62 -6.66
C PHE A 584 7.50 11.56 -5.96
N PHE A 585 7.31 11.76 -4.66
CA PHE A 585 8.01 12.76 -3.87
C PHE A 585 8.73 12.11 -2.68
N PRO A 586 9.94 12.58 -2.35
CA PRO A 586 10.58 12.20 -1.10
C PRO A 586 9.76 12.66 0.11
N PRO A 587 9.93 12.02 1.29
CA PRO A 587 9.36 12.55 2.53
C PRO A 587 9.75 14.02 2.76
N PRO A 588 8.83 14.90 3.21
CA PRO A 588 9.06 16.34 3.32
C PRO A 588 10.16 16.76 4.31
N TYR A 589 10.59 15.86 5.19
CA TYR A 589 11.70 16.08 6.12
C TYR A 589 13.09 15.84 5.50
N GLN A 590 13.15 15.30 4.28
CA GLN A 590 14.39 15.15 3.54
C GLN A 590 14.77 16.47 2.84
N VAL A 591 16.07 16.67 2.62
CA VAL A 591 16.62 17.87 1.96
C VAL A 591 15.99 18.08 0.57
N ASP A 592 15.75 16.97 -0.14
CA ASP A 592 15.18 16.93 -1.48
C ASP A 592 13.64 16.90 -1.49
N GLY A 593 12.97 16.99 -0.34
CA GLY A 593 11.50 16.87 -0.23
C GLY A 593 10.69 17.96 -0.94
N TRP A 594 11.35 18.95 -1.55
CA TRP A 594 10.71 20.05 -2.27
C TRP A 594 10.40 19.75 -3.74
N GLY A 595 11.00 18.71 -4.32
CA GLY A 595 10.87 18.34 -5.74
C GLY A 595 10.56 16.85 -5.95
N PRO A 596 10.04 16.45 -7.12
CA PRO A 596 9.76 15.04 -7.40
C PRO A 596 11.06 14.24 -7.62
N HIS A 597 11.01 12.93 -7.42
CA HIS A 597 12.16 12.04 -7.64
C HIS A 597 12.73 12.13 -9.07
N ALA A 598 11.86 12.31 -10.08
CA ALA A 598 12.26 12.47 -11.47
C ALA A 598 13.14 13.71 -11.70
N TYR A 599 12.88 14.81 -10.99
CA TYR A 599 13.67 16.03 -11.08
C TYR A 599 15.13 15.79 -10.66
N PHE A 600 15.33 15.15 -9.51
CA PHE A 600 16.69 14.82 -9.01
C PHE A 600 17.37 13.70 -9.79
N GLN A 601 16.63 12.84 -10.50
CA GLN A 601 17.22 11.90 -11.45
C GLN A 601 17.79 12.64 -12.66
N MET A 602 17.00 13.52 -13.26
CA MET A 602 17.44 14.33 -14.40
C MET A 602 18.67 15.18 -14.08
N LEU A 603 18.72 15.82 -12.90
CA LEU A 603 19.89 16.60 -12.48
C LEU A 603 21.17 15.75 -12.39
N ARG A 604 21.05 14.52 -11.85
CA ARG A 604 22.19 13.60 -11.77
C ARG A 604 22.64 13.13 -13.14
N ASP A 605 21.71 12.85 -14.05
CA ASP A 605 22.03 12.44 -15.42
C ASP A 605 22.74 13.55 -16.20
N LEU A 606 22.34 14.80 -16.01
CA LEU A 606 23.02 15.97 -16.57
C LEU A 606 24.44 16.14 -16.02
N GLU A 607 24.62 15.98 -14.71
CA GLU A 607 25.94 16.07 -14.06
C GLU A 607 26.89 14.96 -14.56
N ASN A 608 26.40 13.72 -14.66
CA ASN A 608 27.15 12.59 -15.18
C ASN A 608 27.55 12.78 -16.66
N ASN A 609 26.63 13.28 -17.50
CA ASN A 609 26.94 13.56 -18.91
C ASN A 609 27.99 14.67 -19.07
N ASN A 610 27.93 15.70 -18.24
CA ASN A 610 28.94 16.76 -18.25
C ASN A 610 30.31 16.26 -17.76
N GLN A 611 30.36 15.37 -16.77
CA GLN A 611 31.60 14.71 -16.35
C GLN A 611 32.17 13.78 -17.43
N ALA A 612 31.33 13.00 -18.11
CA ALA A 612 31.76 12.14 -19.22
C ALA A 612 32.34 12.96 -20.39
N ASN A 613 31.74 14.11 -20.70
CA ASN A 613 32.23 15.02 -21.74
C ASN A 613 33.54 15.70 -21.34
N ASN A 614 33.73 16.04 -20.06
CA ASN A 614 34.96 16.65 -19.57
C ASN A 614 36.12 15.65 -19.35
N ALA A 615 35.81 14.35 -19.20
CA ALA A 615 36.80 13.28 -19.06
C ALA A 615 37.39 12.80 -20.40
N ASN A 616 36.87 13.26 -21.54
CA ASN A 616 37.40 12.99 -22.89
C ASN A 616 37.83 14.31 -23.59
N PRO A 617 39.06 14.82 -23.35
CA PRO A 617 39.55 16.04 -24.00
C PRO A 617 39.97 15.84 -25.46
N HIS A 618 40.01 14.60 -25.97
CA HIS A 618 40.45 14.29 -27.32
C HIS A 618 39.30 13.87 -28.24
N ASN A 619 38.39 14.80 -28.56
CA ASN A 619 37.75 14.84 -29.89
C ASN A 619 36.94 16.12 -30.22
N SER A 620 37.36 17.30 -29.78
CA SER A 620 36.77 18.55 -30.27
C SER A 620 37.53 19.09 -31.49
N ARG A 621 37.07 18.73 -32.70
CA ARG A 621 37.26 19.59 -33.88
C ARG A 621 36.02 20.49 -34.04
N PRO A 622 36.17 21.77 -34.45
CA PRO A 622 35.05 22.68 -34.56
C PRO A 622 34.18 22.34 -35.78
N THR A 623 32.87 22.26 -35.59
CA THR A 623 31.89 22.22 -36.68
C THR A 623 31.85 23.57 -37.39
N GLU A 624 32.25 23.59 -38.66
CA GLU A 624 32.04 24.71 -39.58
C GLU A 624 30.55 24.99 -39.79
N ILE A 625 30.25 26.28 -39.91
CA ILE A 625 28.93 26.87 -40.14
C ILE A 625 28.56 26.61 -41.61
N GLU A 626 27.53 25.80 -41.86
CA GLU A 626 26.97 25.65 -43.21
C GLU A 626 25.79 26.62 -43.38
N THR A 627 26.06 27.77 -44.00
CA THR A 627 25.05 28.69 -44.53
C THR A 627 24.39 28.10 -45.75
N ALA A 628 23.11 27.74 -45.63
CA ALA A 628 22.27 27.32 -46.74
C ALA A 628 21.98 28.50 -47.69
N TYR A 629 22.63 28.52 -48.86
CA TYR A 629 22.22 29.30 -50.02
C TYR A 629 21.39 28.43 -50.96
N VAL A 630 20.17 28.89 -51.27
CA VAL A 630 19.31 28.33 -52.33
C VAL A 630 19.65 29.04 -53.65
N SER A 631 20.10 28.31 -54.66
CA SER A 631 19.93 28.69 -56.07
C SER A 631 20.03 27.50 -57.02
N SER A 632 19.13 27.52 -58.00
CA SER A 632 18.76 26.50 -58.99
C SER A 632 19.86 26.10 -59.99
N PRO A 633 19.71 24.97 -60.70
CA PRO A 633 20.73 24.41 -61.58
C PRO A 633 20.59 24.90 -63.02
N HIS A 634 21.69 25.36 -63.62
CA HIS A 634 21.89 25.34 -65.06
C HIS A 634 23.38 25.11 -65.35
N LEU A 635 23.71 23.96 -65.94
CA LEU A 635 24.80 23.88 -66.90
C LEU A 635 24.61 22.69 -67.84
N ALA A 636 24.39 23.02 -69.11
CA ALA A 636 24.64 22.15 -70.26
C ALA A 636 26.16 22.06 -70.53
N ILE A 637 26.60 20.99 -71.21
CA ILE A 637 27.81 20.81 -72.08
C ILE A 637 28.00 19.27 -72.18
N THR A 638 27.59 18.62 -73.27
CA THR A 638 28.41 18.16 -74.45
C THR A 638 29.55 17.22 -74.04
N MET A 639 29.88 16.09 -74.67
CA MET A 639 29.76 15.58 -76.06
C MET A 639 30.14 14.08 -76.04
N GLY A 640 29.74 13.30 -77.04
CA GLY A 640 30.35 11.99 -77.34
C GLY A 640 29.45 11.04 -78.14
N ASP A 641 29.51 11.20 -79.47
CA ASP A 641 29.14 10.32 -80.61
C ASP A 641 27.76 9.66 -80.74
#